data_AF-A0A814R1G0-F1
#
_entry.id   AF-A0A814R1G0-F1
#
_cell.length_a   1.000
_cell.length_b   1.000
_cell.length_c   1.000
_cell.angle_alpha   90.00
_cell.angle_beta   90.00
_cell.angle_gamma   90.00
#
_symmetry.space_group_name_H-M   'P 1'
#
loop_
_entity.id
_entity.type
_entity.pdbx_description
1 polymer ?
#
loop_
_entity_poly.entity_id
_entity_poly.type
_entity_poly.pdbx_seq_one_letter_code
_entity_poly.pdbx_strand_id
1 'polypeptide(L)'
;MNKEKSTTNPSTIRNGAEGRRRINIQQMRNVLLIWLDSNINETNDDYQNTITKLRGAVNDINTYTNGDQYLEFIETVFDRKVCMVISGYLGHHIVPTAHDIAQVDSIFIFCGSKKYHEQWTKDWPKIKGVFTDITPICAALKKAAHQCEQNAIPMSFVGTNKKLDKLDPSFMYTQIIKEIILTIEFDQNHIQDYFDYCRNTFVDNEDEIKNIKRLEGEYHKKTPIYWYTCDMFLYLMLNRALRLMDGDIITRMGFFIGDLDRQIEQLHKEQYASTTAANTFTVYRGQGLSTGDFKKMSKIKGGLISFNSFLSTSTVRKVSLNFAQNATINPDQVGILFIMKIDPALSTTPFASIAGISDFQKEEEVLFSMHSVFRIQDIKQMGGYNRLYEVNLVLTADSDPELNRLTDYIRKESSPDAEGWARLGLVVWKMGQFDKAEDIYQVLLDQTNDDEVKAPIYHRLALIKDGQGKYEEGLTLYEKSLAIDQKTLPSNHPSLTSSYNNIGAVHYNMGNYPKALSYYEKDLEISQQSLPSNHPSLASSYNNIGLVHAKVGNYPKALSSHEKALEIQQRSLPPNHPDLASSYSNIGNVHRSMGNYPKALSSHEKALEIEQQSLPSNHPNLASSYNNIGVVYYNMGNYPKALSYYEKDLEISQQSLPSNHPALGMSYNNIGEVHAKMGNYPKALSYYEKTLEIQQHSLPTNHPDLALPYNDIGEVYRNMGNYPKALSSHEKALEIQRQSLPSNHPSLAPSYNNIGLAHDSMGNYPKALSFHEKAFEVQQQSLPPSHPDLAYSYNNIGLVFENMSNYSKARTFYERATQIGEQSLPSNHPELQKYRNNLELVKREINSNQYQCFSSITDTSDEFRSKLLQPLLIQRVSGTEGAAQAKQHIISKLRSTNMWNIDLDTFDAMTPDGKVEFTNIIATLDSTATRRLVLACHYDSKKLPNFIAATDSAVPCAILLDIALSLQQQLNDLKGNKGNPTLQLMFFDGEEAVRSWTSTDSLYGSRHLATKMRNTNVEGQQNINQIDAIDMFVLLDLIGHKDVQFTNFFNRTTGKYYNRLRNIGCISSVIQNGVTQDDHIPFLNYDVPILHLISVPFPPTWHRADDNEANLDFPSITHIRNIMKVFVIEYLHLKQQTC
;
A
#
# COMPACT_ATOMS: atom_id res chain seq x y z
N MET A 1 39.75 -83.09 24.64
CA MET A 1 38.83 -84.14 24.12
C MET A 1 37.74 -83.47 23.29
N ASN A 2 37.50 -84.00 22.09
CA ASN A 2 36.30 -83.94 21.22
C ASN A 2 35.24 -82.83 21.47
N LYS A 3 34.77 -82.13 20.43
CA LYS A 3 34.18 -82.75 19.22
C LYS A 3 34.70 -82.20 17.88
N GLU A 4 35.32 -83.09 17.11
CA GLU A 4 35.28 -83.14 15.63
C GLU A 4 33.82 -83.38 15.15
N LYS A 5 33.35 -83.20 13.90
CA LYS A 5 33.88 -82.90 12.53
C LYS A 5 32.65 -82.41 11.68
N SER A 6 32.64 -82.04 10.39
CA SER A 6 33.62 -81.97 9.28
C SER A 6 33.07 -81.13 8.09
N THR A 7 33.98 -80.43 7.37
CA THR A 7 34.02 -80.22 5.89
C THR A 7 32.81 -79.66 5.08
N THR A 8 33.03 -78.54 4.35
CA THR A 8 33.38 -78.53 2.89
C THR A 8 33.97 -77.16 2.44
N ASN A 9 34.60 -77.13 1.27
CA ASN A 9 35.50 -76.09 0.69
C ASN A 9 34.78 -75.18 -0.36
N PRO A 10 35.42 -74.21 -1.09
CA PRO A 10 36.23 -73.06 -0.66
C PRO A 10 35.91 -71.72 -1.42
N SER A 11 36.62 -70.64 -1.07
CA SER A 11 36.83 -69.37 -1.84
C SER A 11 35.66 -68.37 -2.03
N THR A 12 35.75 -67.22 -1.36
CA THR A 12 35.37 -65.89 -1.91
C THR A 12 36.00 -64.77 -1.08
N ILE A 13 36.34 -63.66 -1.75
CA ILE A 13 37.12 -62.54 -1.18
C ILE A 13 36.26 -61.67 -0.26
N ARG A 14 36.65 -61.47 0.99
CA ARG A 14 36.00 -60.52 1.92
C ARG A 14 36.57 -59.11 1.74
N ASN A 15 35.79 -58.23 1.11
CA ASN A 15 36.01 -56.78 1.18
C ASN A 15 35.39 -56.18 2.45
N GLY A 16 35.97 -55.08 2.94
CA GLY A 16 35.75 -54.56 4.29
C GLY A 16 34.39 -53.91 4.57
N ALA A 17 34.05 -53.89 5.87
CA ALA A 17 32.89 -53.22 6.44
C ALA A 17 33.19 -52.68 7.85
N GLU A 18 34.28 -51.92 8.01
CA GLU A 18 34.45 -50.99 9.13
C GLU A 18 34.03 -49.59 8.63
N GLY A 19 33.05 -48.97 9.29
CA GLY A 19 32.52 -47.66 8.91
C GLY A 19 31.01 -47.58 8.98
N ARG A 20 30.47 -47.43 10.20
CA ARG A 20 29.14 -46.86 10.53
C ARG A 20 28.84 -46.99 12.03
N ARG A 21 29.19 -45.95 12.80
CA ARG A 21 28.49 -45.53 14.03
C ARG A 21 28.56 -44.01 14.14
N ARG A 22 27.58 -43.33 13.53
CA ARG A 22 27.18 -41.96 13.91
C ARG A 22 25.95 -42.11 14.80
N ILE A 23 25.93 -41.49 15.97
CA ILE A 23 24.81 -41.54 16.93
C ILE A 23 24.42 -40.11 17.31
N ASN A 24 23.12 -39.83 17.20
CA ASN A 24 22.37 -38.69 17.73
C ASN A 24 23.05 -37.31 17.82
N ILE A 25 22.77 -36.44 16.84
CA ILE A 25 22.77 -34.98 17.05
C ILE A 25 21.39 -34.39 16.70
N GLN A 26 20.94 -33.48 17.56
CA GLN A 26 19.89 -32.49 17.36
C GLN A 26 20.38 -31.18 18.00
N GLN A 27 19.94 -29.99 17.58
CA GLN A 27 18.61 -29.63 17.09
C GLN A 27 18.62 -28.86 15.76
N MET A 28 17.55 -28.96 14.97
CA MET A 28 17.54 -28.68 13.53
C MET A 28 16.39 -27.72 13.13
N ARG A 29 16.66 -26.76 12.24
CA ARG A 29 15.65 -25.77 11.75
C ARG A 29 15.02 -26.16 10.39
N ASN A 30 15.57 -27.15 9.68
CA ASN A 30 15.21 -27.44 8.29
C ASN A 30 14.13 -28.53 8.08
N VAL A 31 13.52 -29.06 9.15
CA VAL A 31 12.35 -29.95 9.07
C VAL A 31 11.21 -29.32 9.84
N LEU A 32 10.05 -29.26 9.21
CA LEU A 32 8.79 -28.81 9.81
C LEU A 32 8.01 -30.05 10.25
N LEU A 33 7.62 -30.09 11.52
CA LEU A 33 6.76 -31.16 12.05
C LEU A 33 5.30 -30.69 12.11
N ILE A 34 4.40 -31.42 11.47
CA ILE A 34 2.96 -31.25 11.67
C ILE A 34 2.49 -32.37 12.61
N TRP A 35 2.04 -32.03 13.82
CA TRP A 35 1.37 -32.97 14.72
C TRP A 35 -0.14 -32.77 14.66
N LEU A 36 -0.85 -33.83 14.29
CA LEU A 36 -2.26 -33.78 13.93
C LEU A 36 -3.06 -34.82 14.75
N ASP A 37 -3.72 -34.34 15.79
CA ASP A 37 -4.49 -35.16 16.73
C ASP A 37 -5.67 -34.37 17.30
N SER A 38 -6.87 -34.94 17.20
CA SER A 38 -8.12 -34.35 17.69
C SER A 38 -8.15 -34.14 19.21
N ASN A 39 -7.23 -34.75 19.95
CA ASN A 39 -7.13 -34.66 21.41
C ASN A 39 -6.08 -33.64 21.89
N ILE A 40 -5.44 -32.88 21.00
CA ILE A 40 -4.50 -31.82 21.38
C ILE A 40 -5.23 -30.76 22.22
N ASN A 41 -4.74 -30.57 23.44
CA ASN A 41 -5.18 -29.52 24.36
C ASN A 41 -3.95 -29.01 25.11
N GLU A 42 -3.63 -27.74 24.92
CA GLU A 42 -2.42 -27.11 25.46
C GLU A 42 -2.36 -27.10 27.00
N THR A 43 -3.50 -27.26 27.68
CA THR A 43 -3.59 -27.30 29.15
C THR A 43 -3.38 -28.70 29.76
N ASN A 44 -3.15 -29.73 28.93
CA ASN A 44 -3.01 -31.11 29.39
C ASN A 44 -1.54 -31.51 29.61
N ASP A 45 -1.21 -32.10 30.76
CA ASP A 45 0.12 -32.63 31.09
C ASP A 45 0.64 -33.64 30.06
N ASP A 46 -0.24 -34.47 29.47
CA ASP A 46 0.16 -35.46 28.46
C ASP A 46 0.51 -34.80 27.11
N TYR A 47 -0.19 -33.71 26.76
CA TYR A 47 0.21 -32.84 25.64
C TYR A 47 1.56 -32.18 25.95
N GLN A 48 1.74 -31.60 27.14
CA GLN A 48 2.99 -30.93 27.51
C GLN A 48 4.18 -31.90 27.53
N ASN A 49 3.99 -33.13 28.00
CA ASN A 49 4.99 -34.20 27.97
C ASN A 49 5.31 -34.62 26.52
N THR A 50 4.29 -34.80 25.68
CA THR A 50 4.44 -35.23 24.29
C THR A 50 5.06 -34.14 23.41
N ILE A 51 4.60 -32.89 23.49
CA ILE A 51 5.19 -31.75 22.79
C ILE A 51 6.61 -31.48 23.27
N THR A 52 6.93 -31.67 24.55
CA THR A 52 8.32 -31.55 25.06
C THR A 52 9.21 -32.63 24.45
N LYS A 53 8.76 -33.89 24.39
CA LYS A 53 9.49 -34.98 23.71
C LYS A 53 9.65 -34.74 22.21
N LEU A 54 8.65 -34.14 21.56
CA LEU A 54 8.72 -33.77 20.14
C LEU A 54 9.56 -32.52 19.90
N ARG A 55 9.63 -31.55 20.83
CA ARG A 55 10.55 -30.40 20.77
C ARG A 55 11.99 -30.84 20.99
N GLY A 56 12.21 -31.80 21.89
CA GLY A 56 13.39 -32.66 21.95
C GLY A 56 13.54 -33.62 20.77
N ALA A 57 12.83 -33.37 19.65
CA ALA A 57 12.98 -34.02 18.34
C ALA A 57 13.06 -33.04 17.15
N VAL A 58 12.31 -31.95 17.13
CA VAL A 58 12.29 -30.93 16.06
C VAL A 58 11.87 -29.60 16.68
N ASN A 59 12.56 -28.50 16.38
CA ASN A 59 12.27 -27.21 17.03
C ASN A 59 11.05 -26.48 16.42
N ASP A 60 10.67 -26.84 15.21
CA ASP A 60 9.54 -26.27 14.48
C ASP A 60 8.40 -27.29 14.38
N ILE A 61 7.35 -27.06 15.16
CA ILE A 61 6.21 -27.97 15.30
C ILE A 61 4.92 -27.16 15.26
N ASN A 62 4.09 -27.43 14.26
CA ASN A 62 2.72 -26.93 14.21
C ASN A 62 1.73 -28.03 14.59
N THR A 63 0.80 -27.70 15.47
CA THR A 63 -0.21 -28.60 16.02
C THR A 63 -1.59 -28.26 15.49
N TYR A 64 -2.32 -29.26 14.98
CA TYR A 64 -3.70 -29.06 14.50
C TYR A 64 -4.64 -30.14 15.03
N THR A 65 -5.85 -29.73 15.40
CA THR A 65 -6.92 -30.62 15.86
C THR A 65 -7.86 -31.06 14.73
N ASN A 66 -7.84 -30.37 13.58
CA ASN A 66 -8.64 -30.68 12.39
C ASN A 66 -7.76 -30.90 11.14
N GLY A 67 -8.19 -31.82 10.25
CA GLY A 67 -7.54 -32.16 8.99
C GLY A 67 -7.66 -31.11 7.88
N ASP A 68 -8.60 -30.17 7.97
CA ASP A 68 -8.72 -29.11 6.93
C ASP A 68 -7.66 -28.00 7.14
N GLN A 69 -7.32 -27.70 8.40
CA GLN A 69 -6.42 -26.60 8.76
C GLN A 69 -4.96 -26.85 8.36
N TYR A 70 -4.51 -28.12 8.37
CA TYR A 70 -3.15 -28.43 7.91
C TYR A 70 -3.03 -28.39 6.38
N LEU A 71 -4.13 -28.59 5.62
CA LEU A 71 -4.10 -28.53 4.15
C LEU A 71 -3.87 -27.10 3.66
N GLU A 72 -4.62 -26.14 4.22
CA GLU A 72 -4.42 -24.71 3.96
C GLU A 72 -2.98 -24.28 4.31
N PHE A 73 -2.43 -24.79 5.41
CA PHE A 73 -1.05 -24.51 5.81
C PHE A 73 0.03 -25.23 4.96
N ILE A 74 -0.17 -26.49 4.58
CA ILE A 74 0.87 -27.23 3.83
C ILE A 74 0.99 -26.75 2.38
N GLU A 75 -0.06 -26.12 1.85
CA GLU A 75 -0.03 -25.41 0.56
C GLU A 75 0.78 -24.10 0.61
N THR A 76 1.03 -23.49 1.78
CA THR A 76 1.91 -22.31 1.89
C THR A 76 3.39 -22.65 2.08
N VAL A 77 3.72 -23.92 2.32
CA VAL A 77 5.10 -24.41 2.50
C VAL A 77 5.67 -24.86 1.16
N PHE A 78 6.63 -24.12 0.60
CA PHE A 78 7.19 -24.38 -0.74
C PHE A 78 8.66 -24.84 -0.76
N ASP A 79 9.40 -24.65 0.34
CA ASP A 79 10.86 -24.78 0.41
C ASP A 79 11.36 -25.71 1.52
N ARG A 80 10.45 -26.36 2.26
CA ARG A 80 10.77 -27.19 3.44
C ARG A 80 10.19 -28.60 3.33
N LYS A 81 10.90 -29.57 3.92
CA LYS A 81 10.39 -30.94 4.09
C LYS A 81 9.49 -31.02 5.32
N VAL A 82 8.31 -31.60 5.12
CA VAL A 82 7.31 -31.82 6.16
C VAL A 82 7.37 -33.26 6.64
N CYS A 83 7.51 -33.43 7.95
CA CYS A 83 7.22 -34.69 8.64
C CYS A 83 5.86 -34.56 9.33
N MET A 84 5.05 -35.63 9.32
CA MET A 84 3.73 -35.62 9.96
C MET A 84 3.64 -36.69 11.06
N VAL A 85 3.11 -36.32 12.22
CA VAL A 85 2.63 -37.26 13.25
C VAL A 85 1.11 -37.17 13.25
N ILE A 86 0.43 -38.25 12.89
CA ILE A 86 -1.04 -38.26 12.74
C ILE A 86 -1.63 -39.27 13.70
N SER A 87 -2.68 -38.89 14.43
CA SER A 87 -3.39 -39.82 15.31
C SER A 87 -4.07 -40.93 14.50
N GLY A 88 -4.14 -42.15 15.04
CA GLY A 88 -4.80 -43.28 14.35
C GLY A 88 -6.28 -43.02 14.00
N TYR A 89 -6.94 -42.15 14.76
CA TYR A 89 -8.30 -41.69 14.49
C TYR A 89 -8.36 -40.83 13.20
N LEU A 90 -7.60 -39.72 13.16
CA LEU A 90 -7.61 -38.81 12.01
C LEU A 90 -6.91 -39.40 10.77
N GLY A 91 -5.98 -40.34 10.96
CA GLY A 91 -5.24 -40.99 9.89
C GLY A 91 -6.13 -41.67 8.83
N HIS A 92 -7.32 -42.15 9.19
CA HIS A 92 -8.25 -42.78 8.22
C HIS A 92 -8.70 -41.81 7.12
N HIS A 93 -8.78 -40.52 7.43
CA HIS A 93 -9.24 -39.48 6.51
C HIS A 93 -8.09 -38.69 5.90
N ILE A 94 -6.97 -38.55 6.63
CA ILE A 94 -5.85 -37.67 6.26
C ILE A 94 -4.75 -38.41 5.49
N VAL A 95 -4.44 -39.67 5.82
CA VAL A 95 -3.37 -40.42 5.13
C VAL A 95 -3.53 -40.43 3.60
N PRO A 96 -4.74 -40.64 3.04
CA PRO A 96 -4.88 -40.75 1.59
C PRO A 96 -4.53 -39.47 0.82
N THR A 97 -4.79 -38.30 1.40
CA THR A 97 -4.44 -37.01 0.77
C THR A 97 -3.01 -36.60 1.12
N ALA A 98 -2.61 -36.72 2.40
CA ALA A 98 -1.27 -36.36 2.87
C ALA A 98 -0.14 -37.13 2.16
N HIS A 99 -0.41 -38.36 1.69
CA HIS A 99 0.59 -39.15 0.97
C HIS A 99 1.00 -38.52 -0.36
N ASP A 100 0.06 -37.95 -1.12
CA ASP A 100 0.34 -37.48 -2.48
C ASP A 100 0.98 -36.07 -2.51
N ILE A 101 0.95 -35.34 -1.39
CA ILE A 101 1.54 -34.01 -1.24
C ILE A 101 3.08 -34.09 -1.35
N ALA A 102 3.66 -33.35 -2.30
CA ALA A 102 5.09 -33.43 -2.63
C ALA A 102 6.02 -33.08 -1.45
N GLN A 103 5.63 -32.11 -0.62
CA GLN A 103 6.39 -31.62 0.53
C GLN A 103 6.41 -32.59 1.73
N VAL A 104 5.44 -33.52 1.80
CA VAL A 104 5.40 -34.56 2.84
C VAL A 104 6.43 -35.63 2.52
N ASP A 105 7.48 -35.71 3.34
CA ASP A 105 8.56 -36.69 3.22
C ASP A 105 8.21 -38.00 3.97
N SER A 106 7.69 -37.85 5.19
CA SER A 106 7.52 -38.95 6.15
C SER A 106 6.28 -38.76 7.02
N ILE A 107 5.47 -39.82 7.16
CA ILE A 107 4.27 -39.87 8.00
C ILE A 107 4.48 -40.92 9.11
N PHE A 108 4.11 -40.58 10.34
CA PHE A 108 4.18 -41.44 11.52
C PHE A 108 2.78 -41.54 12.14
N ILE A 109 2.26 -42.76 12.32
CA ILE A 109 0.95 -42.95 12.94
C ILE A 109 1.12 -43.18 14.45
N PHE A 110 0.49 -42.33 15.26
CA PHE A 110 0.49 -42.43 16.72
C PHE A 110 -0.90 -42.89 17.20
N CYS A 111 -0.96 -44.02 17.93
CA CYS A 111 -2.24 -44.63 18.28
C CYS A 111 -2.11 -45.59 19.49
N GLY A 112 -3.19 -45.82 20.23
CA GLY A 112 -3.20 -46.74 21.37
C GLY A 112 -3.03 -48.23 21.03
N SER A 113 -3.19 -48.64 19.77
CA SER A 113 -3.00 -50.03 19.34
C SER A 113 -2.62 -50.16 17.87
N LYS A 114 -1.48 -50.80 17.61
CA LYS A 114 -0.92 -50.94 16.24
C LYS A 114 -1.77 -51.80 15.31
N LYS A 115 -2.49 -52.78 15.86
CA LYS A 115 -3.22 -53.84 15.13
C LYS A 115 -4.19 -53.31 14.06
N TYR A 116 -4.72 -52.10 14.23
CA TYR A 116 -5.68 -51.49 13.30
C TYR A 116 -5.03 -50.76 12.12
N HIS A 117 -3.76 -50.35 12.23
CA HIS A 117 -3.09 -49.51 11.23
C HIS A 117 -1.81 -50.13 10.66
N GLU A 118 -1.32 -51.25 11.19
CA GLU A 118 -0.09 -51.92 10.73
C GLU A 118 -0.05 -52.15 9.21
N GLN A 119 -1.19 -52.46 8.59
CA GLN A 119 -1.28 -52.70 7.15
C GLN A 119 -1.01 -51.42 6.32
N TRP A 120 -1.31 -50.22 6.84
CA TRP A 120 -1.03 -48.95 6.14
C TRP A 120 0.46 -48.74 5.83
N THR A 121 1.37 -49.35 6.60
CA THR A 121 2.82 -49.31 6.33
C THR A 121 3.22 -50.01 5.03
N LYS A 122 2.37 -50.88 4.50
CA LYS A 122 2.54 -51.55 3.20
C LYS A 122 1.78 -50.83 2.09
N ASP A 123 0.61 -50.29 2.43
CA ASP A 123 -0.29 -49.65 1.46
C ASP A 123 0.19 -48.23 1.07
N TRP A 124 0.87 -47.51 1.98
CA TRP A 124 1.26 -46.11 1.80
C TRP A 124 2.76 -45.87 2.06
N PRO A 125 3.63 -45.82 1.02
CA PRO A 125 5.11 -45.76 1.16
C PRO A 125 5.72 -44.60 1.98
N LYS A 126 4.97 -43.53 2.26
CA LYS A 126 5.42 -42.43 3.13
C LYS A 126 5.19 -42.72 4.62
N ILE A 127 4.34 -43.68 4.97
CA ILE A 127 4.16 -44.10 6.37
C ILE A 127 5.40 -44.88 6.80
N LYS A 128 6.17 -44.31 7.73
CA LYS A 128 7.41 -44.89 8.25
C LYS A 128 7.19 -45.82 9.45
N GLY A 129 5.97 -45.86 9.99
CA GLY A 129 5.56 -46.84 10.99
C GLY A 129 4.30 -46.46 11.77
N VAL A 130 3.85 -47.41 12.59
CA VAL A 130 2.75 -47.25 13.56
C VAL A 130 3.29 -47.45 14.97
N PHE A 131 3.00 -46.50 15.85
CA PHE A 131 3.61 -46.39 17.17
C PHE A 131 2.57 -46.15 18.26
N THR A 132 2.86 -46.73 19.43
CA THR A 132 2.09 -46.64 20.68
C THR A 132 2.84 -45.85 21.76
N ASP A 133 4.00 -45.30 21.39
CA ASP A 133 4.91 -44.49 22.21
C ASP A 133 5.50 -43.45 21.25
N ILE A 134 5.65 -42.21 21.72
CA ILE A 134 6.23 -41.12 20.93
C ILE A 134 7.76 -41.24 20.83
N THR A 135 8.41 -41.92 21.78
CA THR A 135 9.88 -41.99 21.89
C THR A 135 10.55 -42.57 20.63
N PRO A 136 10.05 -43.65 19.98
CA PRO A 136 10.57 -44.13 18.71
C PRO A 136 10.28 -43.19 17.53
N ILE A 137 9.19 -42.43 17.56
CA ILE A 137 8.91 -41.37 16.56
C ILE A 137 9.95 -40.26 16.70
N CYS A 138 10.22 -39.78 17.92
CA CYS A 138 11.26 -38.81 18.20
C CYS A 138 12.63 -39.26 17.66
N ALA A 139 13.00 -40.54 17.82
CA ALA A 139 14.23 -41.13 17.28
C ALA A 139 14.24 -41.20 15.74
N ALA A 140 13.10 -41.45 15.10
CA ALA A 140 12.99 -41.42 13.64
C ALA A 140 13.08 -40.01 13.07
N LEU A 141 12.47 -39.01 13.73
CA LEU A 141 12.60 -37.59 13.40
C LEU A 141 14.05 -37.10 13.57
N LYS A 142 14.72 -37.48 14.67
CA LYS A 142 16.18 -37.37 14.90
C LYS A 142 16.97 -37.77 13.66
N LYS A 143 16.67 -38.94 13.11
CA LYS A 143 17.35 -39.48 11.94
C LYS A 143 16.98 -38.79 10.62
N ALA A 144 15.70 -38.46 10.40
CA ALA A 144 15.22 -37.84 9.17
C ALA A 144 15.79 -36.44 8.99
N ALA A 145 15.69 -35.59 10.01
CA ALA A 145 16.26 -34.25 9.97
C ALA A 145 17.81 -34.28 9.85
N HIS A 146 18.48 -35.24 10.51
CA HIS A 146 19.93 -35.43 10.40
C HIS A 146 20.38 -35.81 8.97
N GLN A 147 19.51 -36.45 8.18
CA GLN A 147 19.75 -36.70 6.75
C GLN A 147 19.54 -35.46 5.87
N CYS A 148 18.73 -34.48 6.30
CA CYS A 148 18.54 -33.21 5.60
C CYS A 148 19.72 -32.24 5.79
N GLU A 149 20.42 -32.28 6.93
CA GLU A 149 21.48 -31.30 7.23
C GLU A 149 22.90 -31.74 6.85
N GLN A 150 23.15 -33.02 6.56
CA GLN A 150 24.49 -33.53 6.25
C GLN A 150 25.04 -33.07 4.88
N ASN A 151 26.31 -32.65 4.89
CA ASN A 151 27.18 -32.37 3.74
C ASN A 151 26.88 -31.12 2.88
N ALA A 152 25.89 -30.29 3.23
CA ALA A 152 25.69 -28.99 2.59
C ALA A 152 26.66 -27.93 3.15
N ILE A 153 27.82 -27.75 2.49
CA ILE A 153 28.70 -26.58 2.70
C ILE A 153 28.14 -25.37 1.93
N PRO A 154 28.10 -24.17 2.52
CA PRO A 154 27.76 -22.94 1.80
C PRO A 154 28.78 -22.66 0.70
N MET A 155 28.29 -22.51 -0.53
CA MET A 155 29.11 -22.18 -1.70
C MET A 155 28.50 -20.98 -2.41
N SER A 156 29.30 -19.94 -2.63
CA SER A 156 28.94 -18.82 -3.49
C SER A 156 29.67 -18.97 -4.83
N PHE A 157 29.06 -18.48 -5.92
CA PHE A 157 29.62 -18.66 -7.26
C PHE A 157 29.66 -17.38 -8.09
N VAL A 158 30.72 -17.25 -8.89
CA VAL A 158 31.07 -16.09 -9.71
C VAL A 158 31.35 -16.55 -11.13
N GLY A 159 30.87 -15.82 -12.14
CA GLY A 159 31.12 -16.13 -13.55
C GLY A 159 32.19 -15.23 -14.16
N THR A 160 32.95 -15.76 -15.12
CA THR A 160 33.94 -15.00 -15.91
C THR A 160 33.31 -13.86 -16.70
N ASN A 161 34.07 -12.78 -16.94
CA ASN A 161 33.66 -11.59 -17.71
C ASN A 161 32.52 -10.75 -17.10
N LYS A 162 32.20 -10.93 -15.82
CA LYS A 162 31.47 -9.89 -15.06
C LYS A 162 32.43 -8.72 -14.78
N LYS A 163 31.96 -7.47 -14.61
CA LYS A 163 32.78 -6.50 -13.87
C LYS A 163 32.79 -6.98 -12.41
N LEU A 164 33.92 -6.99 -11.71
CA LEU A 164 34.13 -7.91 -10.57
C LEU A 164 33.79 -7.29 -9.22
N ASP A 165 33.91 -5.98 -9.19
CA ASP A 165 33.10 -5.02 -8.45
C ASP A 165 31.58 -5.32 -8.49
N LYS A 166 31.07 -6.24 -9.34
CA LYS A 166 29.64 -6.60 -9.52
C LYS A 166 29.23 -8.00 -9.07
N LEU A 167 29.54 -8.33 -7.82
CA LEU A 167 29.28 -9.65 -7.27
C LEU A 167 28.68 -9.56 -5.86
N ASP A 168 27.94 -10.61 -5.52
CA ASP A 168 27.28 -10.78 -4.22
C ASP A 168 28.30 -10.68 -3.07
N PRO A 169 28.14 -9.73 -2.13
CA PRO A 169 29.00 -9.63 -0.95
C PRO A 169 29.07 -10.91 -0.12
N SER A 170 28.06 -11.79 -0.20
CA SER A 170 28.06 -13.12 0.43
C SER A 170 29.24 -14.00 0.02
N PHE A 171 29.80 -13.79 -1.18
CA PHE A 171 31.00 -14.49 -1.61
C PHE A 171 32.18 -14.22 -0.67
N MET A 172 32.31 -12.98 -0.18
CA MET A 172 33.45 -12.55 0.64
C MET A 172 33.11 -12.29 2.13
N TYR A 173 31.85 -12.31 2.58
CA TYR A 173 31.54 -11.99 3.99
C TYR A 173 32.32 -12.85 5.00
N THR A 174 32.52 -14.14 4.72
CA THR A 174 33.32 -15.01 5.59
C THR A 174 34.82 -14.66 5.58
N GLN A 175 35.34 -14.08 4.49
CA GLN A 175 36.70 -13.52 4.47
C GLN A 175 36.80 -12.27 5.37
N ILE A 176 35.79 -11.37 5.34
CA ILE A 176 35.78 -10.19 6.23
C ILE A 176 35.72 -10.63 7.70
N ILE A 177 34.79 -11.54 8.03
CA ILE A 177 34.61 -12.07 9.38
C ILE A 177 35.92 -12.68 9.88
N LYS A 178 36.59 -13.50 9.06
CA LYS A 178 37.91 -14.08 9.35
C LYS A 178 38.99 -13.01 9.55
N GLU A 179 39.10 -12.03 8.64
CA GLU A 179 40.05 -10.91 8.76
C GLU A 179 39.86 -10.16 10.09
N ILE A 180 38.60 -9.90 10.50
CA ILE A 180 38.29 -9.23 11.75
C ILE A 180 38.60 -10.13 12.96
N ILE A 181 38.11 -11.38 12.98
CA ILE A 181 38.33 -12.33 14.08
C ILE A 181 39.81 -12.54 14.36
N LEU A 182 40.66 -12.59 13.33
CA LEU A 182 42.09 -12.77 13.50
C LEU A 182 42.77 -11.56 14.18
N THR A 183 42.19 -10.35 14.08
CA THR A 183 42.63 -9.14 14.80
C THR A 183 42.07 -9.00 16.22
N ILE A 184 41.09 -9.83 16.61
CA ILE A 184 40.50 -9.78 17.95
C ILE A 184 41.28 -10.67 18.92
N GLU A 185 41.68 -10.08 20.05
CA GLU A 185 42.05 -10.83 21.24
C GLU A 185 40.78 -11.17 22.04
N PHE A 186 40.52 -12.46 22.25
CA PHE A 186 39.39 -12.95 23.01
C PHE A 186 39.81 -13.23 24.45
N ASP A 187 39.16 -12.57 25.41
CA ASP A 187 39.44 -12.77 26.83
C ASP A 187 38.76 -14.04 27.39
N GLN A 188 39.08 -14.37 28.65
CA GLN A 188 38.48 -15.53 29.31
C GLN A 188 36.98 -15.37 29.61
N ASN A 189 36.47 -14.13 29.71
CA ASN A 189 35.05 -13.89 29.96
C ASN A 189 34.22 -14.24 28.72
N HIS A 190 34.68 -13.84 27.53
CA HIS A 190 34.07 -14.19 26.24
C HIS A 190 34.05 -15.71 26.01
N ILE A 191 35.17 -16.39 26.33
CA ILE A 191 35.24 -17.86 26.24
C ILE A 191 34.24 -18.53 27.20
N GLN A 192 34.04 -17.97 28.40
CA GLN A 192 33.07 -18.49 29.36
C GLN A 192 31.62 -18.22 28.96
N ASP A 193 31.30 -17.03 28.41
CA ASP A 193 29.98 -16.73 27.82
C ASP A 193 29.61 -17.74 26.71
N TYR A 194 30.57 -18.11 25.85
CA TYR A 194 30.34 -19.19 24.88
C TYR A 194 30.00 -20.53 25.54
N PHE A 195 30.68 -20.91 26.62
CA PHE A 195 30.38 -22.15 27.33
C PHE A 195 29.04 -22.12 28.07
N ASP A 196 28.65 -20.98 28.66
CA ASP A 196 27.32 -20.78 29.25
C ASP A 196 26.21 -20.81 28.19
N TYR A 197 26.42 -20.16 27.05
CA TYR A 197 25.54 -20.28 25.88
C TYR A 197 25.37 -21.74 25.45
N CYS A 198 26.45 -22.51 25.37
CA CYS A 198 26.39 -23.93 25.04
C CYS A 198 25.65 -24.74 26.11
N ARG A 199 25.91 -24.49 27.40
CA ARG A 199 25.20 -25.15 28.52
C ARG A 199 23.69 -24.92 28.45
N ASN A 200 23.27 -23.69 28.14
CA ASN A 200 21.85 -23.35 27.98
C ASN A 200 21.25 -23.95 26.70
N THR A 201 21.98 -23.90 25.57
CA THR A 201 21.53 -24.43 24.28
C THR A 201 21.33 -25.96 24.30
N PHE A 202 22.17 -26.68 25.06
CA PHE A 202 22.14 -28.14 25.17
C PHE A 202 21.63 -28.64 26.52
N VAL A 203 20.86 -27.84 27.25
CA VAL A 203 20.41 -28.15 28.63
C VAL A 203 19.71 -29.52 28.74
N ASP A 204 18.94 -29.91 27.73
CA ASP A 204 18.20 -31.19 27.66
C ASP A 204 19.02 -32.35 27.01
N ASN A 205 20.32 -32.17 26.76
CA ASN A 205 21.18 -33.14 26.09
C ASN A 205 22.40 -33.49 26.96
N GLU A 206 22.25 -34.47 27.86
CA GLU A 206 23.29 -34.90 28.81
C GLU A 206 24.62 -35.27 28.15
N ASP A 207 24.59 -35.90 26.98
CA ASP A 207 25.79 -36.28 26.22
C ASP A 207 26.56 -35.03 25.74
N GLU A 208 25.85 -34.01 25.25
CA GLU A 208 26.50 -32.76 24.84
C GLU A 208 26.90 -31.87 26.03
N ILE A 209 26.16 -31.86 27.14
CA ILE A 209 26.62 -31.22 28.40
C ILE A 209 27.92 -31.83 28.91
N LYS A 210 28.08 -33.17 28.77
CA LYS A 210 29.34 -33.85 29.08
C LYS A 210 30.46 -33.48 28.10
N ASN A 211 30.15 -33.36 26.81
CA ASN A 211 31.10 -32.90 25.79
C ASN A 211 31.53 -31.44 26.01
N ILE A 212 30.63 -30.55 26.44
CA ILE A 212 30.91 -29.16 26.79
C ILE A 212 31.90 -29.09 27.96
N LYS A 213 31.62 -29.80 29.06
CA LYS A 213 32.53 -29.87 30.23
C LYS A 213 33.91 -30.43 29.85
N ARG A 214 33.95 -31.39 28.92
CA ARG A 214 35.21 -31.93 28.37
C ARG A 214 35.96 -30.87 27.55
N LEU A 215 35.28 -30.17 26.65
CA LEU A 215 35.86 -29.10 25.83
C LEU A 215 36.41 -27.98 26.73
N GLU A 216 35.60 -27.45 27.64
CA GLU A 216 35.97 -26.41 28.61
C GLU A 216 37.18 -26.79 29.47
N GLY A 217 37.18 -27.99 30.07
CA GLY A 217 38.27 -28.45 30.95
C GLY A 217 39.54 -28.94 30.23
N GLU A 218 39.50 -29.12 28.91
CA GLU A 218 40.61 -29.68 28.12
C GLU A 218 40.97 -28.87 26.88
N TYR A 219 40.35 -27.72 26.62
CA TYR A 219 40.48 -26.95 25.37
C TYR A 219 41.95 -26.79 24.96
N HIS A 220 42.76 -26.19 25.85
CA HIS A 220 44.19 -25.95 25.65
C HIS A 220 45.10 -27.19 25.78
N LYS A 221 44.57 -28.37 26.18
CA LYS A 221 45.35 -29.63 26.24
C LYS A 221 45.39 -30.36 24.89
N LYS A 222 44.58 -29.91 23.94
CA LYS A 222 44.40 -30.48 22.61
C LYS A 222 44.46 -29.35 21.57
N THR A 223 44.54 -29.72 20.32
CA THR A 223 44.59 -28.76 19.21
C THR A 223 43.18 -28.34 18.77
N PRO A 224 42.99 -27.11 18.26
CA PRO A 224 41.73 -26.70 17.62
C PRO A 224 41.24 -27.68 16.55
N ILE A 225 42.14 -28.22 15.71
CA ILE A 225 41.82 -29.23 14.68
C ILE A 225 41.32 -30.55 15.29
N TYR A 226 41.87 -30.98 16.43
CA TYR A 226 41.34 -32.15 17.15
C TYR A 226 39.90 -31.89 17.60
N TRP A 227 39.62 -30.74 18.22
CA TRP A 227 38.26 -30.38 18.64
C TRP A 227 37.29 -30.22 17.46
N TYR A 228 37.74 -29.64 16.34
CA TYR A 228 36.95 -29.50 15.12
C TYR A 228 36.59 -30.86 14.50
N THR A 229 37.43 -31.88 14.68
CA THR A 229 37.20 -33.24 14.12
C THR A 229 36.60 -34.23 15.11
N CYS A 230 36.49 -33.90 16.39
CA CYS A 230 35.75 -34.70 17.38
C CYS A 230 34.27 -34.89 17.00
N ASP A 231 33.73 -36.09 17.24
CA ASP A 231 32.29 -36.39 17.09
C ASP A 231 31.49 -35.75 18.26
N MET A 232 31.21 -34.44 18.14
CA MET A 232 30.48 -33.62 19.10
C MET A 232 29.85 -32.38 18.42
N PHE A 233 28.99 -31.65 19.14
CA PHE A 233 28.24 -30.49 18.61
C PHE A 233 29.08 -29.44 17.85
N LEU A 234 30.34 -29.23 18.25
CA LEU A 234 31.19 -28.12 17.83
C LEU A 234 31.32 -27.98 16.30
N TYR A 235 31.59 -29.09 15.59
CA TYR A 235 31.69 -29.10 14.12
C TYR A 235 30.40 -28.65 13.44
N LEU A 236 29.26 -29.15 13.91
CA LEU A 236 27.96 -28.87 13.30
C LEU A 236 27.45 -27.48 13.63
N MET A 237 27.65 -27.02 14.87
CA MET A 237 27.34 -25.66 15.29
C MET A 237 28.09 -24.64 14.43
N LEU A 238 29.41 -24.79 14.29
CA LEU A 238 30.25 -23.88 13.50
C LEU A 238 29.86 -23.88 12.02
N ASN A 239 29.83 -25.04 11.36
CA ASN A 239 29.55 -25.11 9.93
C ASN A 239 28.11 -24.68 9.59
N ARG A 240 27.15 -24.88 10.51
CA ARG A 240 25.79 -24.35 10.36
C ARG A 240 25.75 -22.83 10.54
N ALA A 241 26.44 -22.28 11.52
CA ALA A 241 26.49 -20.84 11.75
C ALA A 241 27.07 -20.11 10.53
N LEU A 242 28.19 -20.59 10.00
CA LEU A 242 28.79 -20.07 8.76
C LEU A 242 27.88 -20.24 7.54
N ARG A 243 27.10 -21.32 7.47
CA ARG A 243 26.13 -21.54 6.38
C ARG A 243 24.93 -20.59 6.42
N LEU A 244 24.46 -20.25 7.61
CA LEU A 244 23.29 -19.40 7.83
C LEU A 244 23.66 -17.93 8.08
N MET A 245 24.96 -17.59 8.10
CA MET A 245 25.48 -16.31 8.55
C MET A 245 24.96 -15.91 9.96
N ASP A 246 24.87 -16.90 10.85
CA ASP A 246 24.40 -16.76 12.23
C ASP A 246 25.44 -16.00 13.05
N GLY A 247 25.27 -14.67 13.15
CA GLY A 247 26.28 -13.77 13.69
C GLY A 247 26.47 -13.88 15.19
N ASP A 248 25.44 -14.29 15.95
CA ASP A 248 25.56 -14.56 17.40
C ASP A 248 26.50 -15.76 17.62
N ILE A 249 26.26 -16.88 16.94
CA ILE A 249 27.13 -18.06 17.07
C ILE A 249 28.53 -17.79 16.51
N ILE A 250 28.67 -17.13 15.36
CA ILE A 250 29.97 -16.76 14.78
C ILE A 250 30.77 -15.88 15.76
N THR A 251 30.13 -14.89 16.38
CA THR A 251 30.78 -13.96 17.33
C THR A 251 31.22 -14.70 18.60
N ARG A 252 30.35 -15.51 19.20
CA ARG A 252 30.71 -16.32 20.39
C ARG A 252 31.83 -17.32 20.08
N MET A 253 31.77 -17.99 18.93
CA MET A 253 32.79 -18.94 18.48
C MET A 253 34.05 -18.26 17.90
N GLY A 254 34.15 -16.93 17.92
CA GLY A 254 35.26 -16.19 17.30
C GLY A 254 36.64 -16.65 17.75
N PHE A 255 36.82 -16.92 19.06
CA PHE A 255 38.08 -17.47 19.58
C PHE A 255 38.46 -18.80 18.92
N PHE A 256 37.52 -19.73 18.82
CA PHE A 256 37.74 -21.06 18.24
C PHE A 256 37.98 -21.00 16.74
N ILE A 257 37.26 -20.11 16.03
CA ILE A 257 37.48 -19.83 14.61
C ILE A 257 38.90 -19.32 14.39
N GLY A 258 39.32 -18.30 15.14
CA GLY A 258 40.66 -17.71 15.06
C GLY A 258 41.76 -18.73 15.38
N ASP A 259 41.60 -19.53 16.44
CA ASP A 259 42.56 -20.57 16.82
C ASP A 259 42.66 -21.69 15.78
N LEU A 260 41.53 -22.10 15.18
CA LEU A 260 41.49 -23.10 14.12
C LEU A 260 42.17 -22.60 12.83
N ASP A 261 41.88 -21.38 12.40
CA ASP A 261 42.53 -20.76 11.23
C ASP A 261 44.04 -20.56 11.47
N ARG A 262 44.45 -20.04 12.64
CA ARG A 262 45.87 -19.90 13.02
C ARG A 262 46.60 -21.24 13.02
N GLN A 263 45.97 -22.32 13.51
CA GLN A 263 46.59 -23.64 13.50
C GLN A 263 46.75 -24.19 12.07
N ILE A 264 45.73 -24.05 11.22
CA ILE A 264 45.82 -24.45 9.81
C ILE A 264 46.94 -23.66 9.10
N GLU A 265 47.09 -22.36 9.39
CA GLU A 265 48.16 -21.53 8.83
C GLU A 265 49.55 -21.93 9.34
N GLN A 266 49.70 -22.23 10.62
CA GLN A 266 50.96 -22.75 11.17
C GLN A 266 51.35 -24.07 10.48
N LEU A 267 50.44 -25.04 10.44
CA LEU A 267 50.69 -26.34 9.82
C LEU A 267 50.94 -26.23 8.32
N HIS A 268 50.27 -25.31 7.62
CA HIS A 268 50.53 -25.02 6.22
C HIS A 268 51.98 -24.58 6.01
N LYS A 269 52.48 -23.65 6.83
CA LYS A 269 53.88 -23.20 6.79
C LYS A 269 54.84 -24.36 7.12
N GLU A 270 54.58 -25.13 8.16
CA GLU A 270 55.42 -26.27 8.55
C GLU A 270 55.49 -27.37 7.47
N GLN A 271 54.36 -27.69 6.83
CA GLN A 271 54.26 -28.77 5.84
C GLN A 271 54.73 -28.35 4.44
N TYR A 272 54.63 -27.05 4.09
CA TYR A 272 54.80 -26.58 2.71
C TYR A 272 55.82 -25.44 2.51
N ALA A 273 56.56 -24.99 3.53
CA ALA A 273 57.53 -23.87 3.41
C ALA A 273 58.65 -24.03 2.35
N SER A 274 58.98 -25.26 1.94
CA SER A 274 60.06 -25.55 0.97
C SER A 274 59.56 -25.98 -0.41
N THR A 275 58.26 -25.83 -0.68
CA THR A 275 57.61 -26.41 -1.85
C THR A 275 57.77 -25.54 -3.10
N THR A 276 57.93 -26.16 -4.27
CA THR A 276 57.89 -25.47 -5.58
C THR A 276 56.65 -25.86 -6.37
N ALA A 277 56.28 -25.06 -7.38
CA ALA A 277 55.11 -25.28 -8.25
C ALA A 277 55.12 -26.62 -9.03
N ALA A 278 56.21 -27.41 -8.95
CA ALA A 278 56.26 -28.77 -9.48
C ALA A 278 55.48 -29.80 -8.62
N ASN A 279 55.18 -29.49 -7.35
CA ASN A 279 54.61 -30.43 -6.38
C ASN A 279 53.08 -30.34 -6.27
N THR A 280 52.37 -30.07 -7.38
CA THR A 280 50.90 -30.01 -7.34
C THR A 280 50.28 -31.36 -7.02
N PHE A 281 49.29 -31.40 -6.14
CA PHE A 281 48.55 -32.61 -5.78
C PHE A 281 47.05 -32.44 -6.00
N THR A 282 46.26 -33.51 -5.81
CA THR A 282 44.81 -33.50 -6.01
C THR A 282 44.10 -34.00 -4.78
N VAL A 283 43.10 -33.25 -4.33
CA VAL A 283 42.15 -33.67 -3.29
C VAL A 283 40.74 -33.76 -3.85
N TYR A 284 39.90 -34.51 -3.16
CA TYR A 284 38.56 -34.88 -3.62
C TYR A 284 37.54 -34.57 -2.53
N ARG A 285 36.37 -34.04 -2.93
CA ARG A 285 35.22 -33.87 -2.04
C ARG A 285 33.95 -34.30 -2.75
N GLY A 286 33.12 -35.10 -2.08
CA GLY A 286 31.82 -35.49 -2.60
C GLY A 286 30.68 -34.99 -1.72
N GLN A 287 29.64 -34.46 -2.34
CA GLN A 287 28.44 -34.00 -1.63
C GLN A 287 27.22 -33.94 -2.56
N GLY A 288 26.06 -33.66 -1.97
CA GLY A 288 24.87 -33.24 -2.72
C GLY A 288 24.90 -31.75 -3.03
N LEU A 289 24.25 -31.38 -4.12
CA LEU A 289 23.93 -30.00 -4.48
C LEU A 289 22.47 -29.93 -4.92
N SER A 290 21.76 -28.85 -4.57
CA SER A 290 20.38 -28.67 -5.04
C SER A 290 20.34 -28.58 -6.58
N THR A 291 19.24 -29.02 -7.19
CA THR A 291 19.07 -28.90 -8.64
C THR A 291 19.13 -27.43 -9.11
N GLY A 292 18.73 -26.47 -8.25
CA GLY A 292 18.86 -25.04 -8.52
C GLY A 292 20.30 -24.56 -8.53
N ASP A 293 21.08 -24.87 -7.51
CA ASP A 293 22.47 -24.43 -7.39
C ASP A 293 23.40 -25.15 -8.36
N PHE A 294 23.09 -26.40 -8.72
CA PHE A 294 23.75 -27.07 -9.84
C PHE A 294 23.49 -26.35 -11.16
N LYS A 295 22.24 -25.92 -11.43
CA LYS A 295 21.92 -25.10 -12.62
C LYS A 295 22.62 -23.74 -12.62
N LYS A 296 22.92 -23.15 -11.45
CA LYS A 296 23.78 -21.95 -11.33
C LYS A 296 25.22 -22.30 -11.69
N MET A 297 25.82 -23.27 -11.00
CA MET A 297 27.21 -23.72 -11.19
C MET A 297 27.50 -24.21 -12.62
N SER A 298 26.57 -24.91 -13.26
CA SER A 298 26.73 -25.46 -14.61
C SER A 298 26.84 -24.37 -15.70
N LYS A 299 26.44 -23.12 -15.41
CA LYS A 299 26.46 -22.00 -16.35
C LYS A 299 27.73 -21.15 -16.30
N ILE A 300 28.65 -21.43 -15.37
CA ILE A 300 29.80 -20.59 -15.03
C ILE A 300 31.13 -21.36 -15.09
N LYS A 301 31.29 -22.18 -16.13
CA LYS A 301 32.59 -22.75 -16.48
C LYS A 301 33.61 -21.63 -16.69
N GLY A 302 34.79 -21.80 -16.11
CA GLY A 302 35.85 -20.79 -16.02
C GLY A 302 35.75 -19.89 -14.78
N GLY A 303 34.59 -19.80 -14.12
CA GLY A 303 34.32 -18.85 -13.01
C GLY A 303 34.88 -19.28 -11.65
N LEU A 304 34.70 -18.45 -10.62
CA LEU A 304 35.10 -18.76 -9.25
C LEU A 304 33.98 -19.45 -8.45
N ILE A 305 34.38 -20.31 -7.52
CA ILE A 305 33.55 -20.90 -6.47
C ILE A 305 34.28 -20.68 -5.13
N SER A 306 33.58 -20.12 -4.15
CA SER A 306 34.04 -20.06 -2.76
C SER A 306 33.39 -21.17 -1.96
N PHE A 307 34.13 -21.74 -1.01
CA PHE A 307 33.59 -22.54 0.08
C PHE A 307 33.64 -21.69 1.35
N ASN A 308 32.48 -21.21 1.81
CA ASN A 308 32.35 -20.20 2.87
C ASN A 308 32.44 -20.82 4.28
N SER A 309 33.22 -21.89 4.44
CA SER A 309 33.44 -22.61 5.70
C SER A 309 34.76 -23.37 5.60
N PHE A 310 35.22 -23.93 6.72
CA PHE A 310 36.39 -24.81 6.74
C PHE A 310 36.15 -26.05 5.85
N LEU A 311 36.95 -26.17 4.79
CA LEU A 311 36.70 -27.13 3.72
C LEU A 311 37.50 -28.41 3.97
N SER A 312 36.81 -29.43 4.45
CA SER A 312 37.30 -30.81 4.58
C SER A 312 37.35 -31.52 3.21
N THR A 313 38.50 -32.13 2.88
CA THR A 313 38.74 -32.87 1.63
C THR A 313 39.58 -34.12 1.88
N SER A 314 39.51 -35.13 1.01
CA SER A 314 40.33 -36.34 1.12
C SER A 314 41.27 -36.51 -0.07
N THR A 315 42.47 -37.04 0.16
CA THR A 315 43.37 -37.53 -0.90
C THR A 315 42.77 -38.72 -1.66
N VAL A 316 41.83 -39.45 -1.05
CA VAL A 316 41.31 -40.73 -1.56
C VAL A 316 39.99 -40.53 -2.33
N ARG A 317 40.07 -40.44 -3.66
CA ARG A 317 38.91 -40.26 -4.56
C ARG A 317 37.70 -41.17 -4.25
N LYS A 318 37.94 -42.42 -3.84
CA LYS A 318 36.87 -43.39 -3.56
C LYS A 318 36.01 -43.00 -2.34
N VAL A 319 36.60 -42.41 -1.31
CA VAL A 319 35.89 -41.94 -0.11
C VAL A 319 34.89 -40.85 -0.52
N SER A 320 35.40 -39.83 -1.22
CA SER A 320 34.60 -38.72 -1.73
C SER A 320 33.53 -39.15 -2.74
N LEU A 321 33.85 -40.07 -3.67
CA LEU A 321 32.85 -40.58 -4.63
C LEU A 321 31.64 -41.24 -3.93
N ASN A 322 31.84 -41.96 -2.83
CA ASN A 322 30.73 -42.56 -2.07
C ASN A 322 29.76 -41.49 -1.53
N PHE A 323 30.27 -40.34 -1.05
CA PHE A 323 29.43 -39.24 -0.59
C PHE A 323 28.63 -38.59 -1.73
N ALA A 324 29.27 -38.38 -2.89
CA ALA A 324 28.60 -37.88 -4.09
C ALA A 324 27.50 -38.84 -4.58
N GLN A 325 27.76 -40.15 -4.58
CA GLN A 325 26.78 -41.18 -4.95
C GLN A 325 25.60 -41.24 -3.98
N ASN A 326 25.85 -41.20 -2.66
CA ASN A 326 24.79 -41.21 -1.65
C ASN A 326 23.82 -40.01 -1.79
N ALA A 327 24.31 -38.84 -2.21
CA ALA A 327 23.45 -37.68 -2.45
C ALA A 327 22.41 -37.90 -3.56
N THR A 328 22.71 -38.76 -4.56
CA THR A 328 21.78 -39.06 -5.66
C THR A 328 20.53 -39.84 -5.23
N ILE A 329 20.45 -40.30 -3.97
CA ILE A 329 19.26 -40.89 -3.37
C ILE A 329 18.15 -39.83 -3.20
N ASN A 330 18.52 -38.58 -2.89
CA ASN A 330 17.58 -37.49 -2.77
C ASN A 330 17.13 -37.03 -4.18
N PRO A 331 15.82 -37.03 -4.52
CA PRO A 331 15.37 -36.70 -5.87
C PRO A 331 15.68 -35.26 -6.29
N ASP A 332 15.73 -34.33 -5.35
CA ASP A 332 15.87 -32.88 -5.58
C ASP A 332 17.34 -32.44 -5.70
N GLN A 333 18.28 -33.36 -5.45
CA GLN A 333 19.72 -33.12 -5.48
C GLN A 333 20.41 -33.87 -6.62
N VAL A 334 21.55 -33.32 -7.02
CA VAL A 334 22.57 -34.01 -7.82
C VAL A 334 23.77 -34.34 -6.95
N GLY A 335 24.42 -35.47 -7.22
CA GLY A 335 25.70 -35.84 -6.63
C GLY A 335 26.84 -35.14 -7.35
N ILE A 336 27.70 -34.45 -6.60
CA ILE A 336 28.87 -33.75 -7.12
C ILE A 336 30.13 -34.36 -6.51
N LEU A 337 31.06 -34.81 -7.36
CA LEU A 337 32.44 -35.10 -7.00
C LEU A 337 33.32 -33.94 -7.46
N PHE A 338 33.71 -33.08 -6.53
CA PHE A 338 34.75 -32.09 -6.75
C PHE A 338 36.13 -32.77 -6.80
N ILE A 339 36.89 -32.43 -7.83
CA ILE A 339 38.28 -32.86 -8.07
C ILE A 339 39.11 -31.59 -8.06
N MET A 340 39.84 -31.34 -6.97
CA MET A 340 40.52 -30.08 -6.71
C MET A 340 42.02 -30.24 -6.90
N LYS A 341 42.60 -29.57 -7.89
CA LYS A 341 44.06 -29.50 -8.07
C LYS A 341 44.62 -28.37 -7.20
N ILE A 342 45.56 -28.72 -6.34
CA ILE A 342 46.20 -27.84 -5.37
C ILE A 342 47.64 -27.59 -5.81
N ASP A 343 48.02 -26.31 -5.87
CA ASP A 343 49.42 -25.89 -5.98
C ASP A 343 49.83 -25.25 -4.64
N PRO A 344 50.69 -25.90 -3.84
CA PRO A 344 51.11 -25.40 -2.53
C PRO A 344 51.97 -24.13 -2.60
N ALA A 345 52.41 -23.69 -3.78
CA ALA A 345 53.12 -22.43 -3.96
C ALA A 345 52.19 -21.20 -4.11
N LEU A 346 50.85 -21.40 -4.16
CA LEU A 346 49.88 -20.31 -4.28
C LEU A 346 49.40 -19.86 -2.90
N SER A 347 49.63 -18.59 -2.56
CA SER A 347 49.59 -18.04 -1.18
C SER A 347 48.21 -17.63 -0.63
N THR A 348 47.09 -18.03 -1.24
CA THR A 348 45.74 -17.50 -0.95
C THR A 348 45.10 -18.02 0.32
N THR A 349 44.95 -19.34 0.42
CA THR A 349 44.16 -19.98 1.46
C THR A 349 45.01 -21.04 2.14
N PRO A 350 45.34 -20.88 3.43
CA PRO A 350 46.05 -21.90 4.17
C PRO A 350 45.30 -23.22 4.19
N PHE A 351 46.05 -24.31 4.08
CA PHE A 351 45.53 -25.67 4.19
C PHE A 351 46.59 -26.59 4.78
N ALA A 352 46.15 -27.62 5.50
CA ALA A 352 47.04 -28.59 6.13
C ALA A 352 46.53 -30.01 5.92
N SER A 353 47.45 -30.96 5.74
CA SER A 353 47.17 -32.36 6.06
C SER A 353 46.97 -32.47 7.58
N ILE A 354 45.86 -33.06 8.00
CA ILE A 354 45.53 -33.22 9.42
C ILE A 354 45.70 -34.66 9.93
N ALA A 355 46.31 -35.53 9.11
CA ALA A 355 46.63 -36.90 9.47
C ALA A 355 47.47 -36.95 10.77
N GLY A 356 46.99 -37.70 11.77
CA GLY A 356 47.60 -37.79 13.09
C GLY A 356 47.29 -36.63 14.05
N ILE A 357 46.67 -35.54 13.56
CA ILE A 357 46.27 -34.36 14.36
C ILE A 357 44.77 -34.41 14.69
N SER A 358 43.95 -34.93 13.77
CA SER A 358 42.51 -35.12 13.95
C SER A 358 42.17 -36.20 15.00
N ASP A 359 40.94 -36.17 15.52
CA ASP A 359 40.39 -37.28 16.32
C ASP A 359 40.32 -38.59 15.48
N PHE A 360 40.09 -38.46 14.17
CA PHE A 360 40.08 -39.56 13.19
C PHE A 360 41.49 -39.89 12.66
N GLN A 361 42.33 -40.45 13.54
CA GLN A 361 43.75 -40.83 13.33
C GLN A 361 44.08 -41.69 12.08
N LYS A 362 43.10 -42.19 11.33
CA LYS A 362 43.28 -43.05 10.14
C LYS A 362 42.93 -42.38 8.81
N GLU A 363 42.38 -41.16 8.82
CA GLU A 363 41.94 -40.51 7.57
C GLU A 363 43.02 -39.59 6.98
N GLU A 364 43.30 -39.78 5.68
CA GLU A 364 44.10 -38.84 4.88
C GLU A 364 43.22 -37.66 4.46
N GLU A 365 42.98 -36.77 5.43
CA GLU A 365 42.22 -35.54 5.29
C GLU A 365 43.14 -34.32 5.12
N VAL A 366 42.79 -33.47 4.16
CA VAL A 366 43.35 -32.13 3.98
C VAL A 366 42.26 -31.11 4.29
N LEU A 367 42.49 -30.31 5.32
CA LEU A 367 41.57 -29.29 5.80
C LEU A 367 42.06 -27.91 5.33
N PHE A 368 41.17 -27.17 4.67
CA PHE A 368 41.42 -25.80 4.26
C PHE A 368 40.78 -24.82 5.25
N SER A 369 41.46 -23.71 5.44
CA SER A 369 41.03 -22.52 6.18
C SER A 369 39.70 -21.95 5.65
N MET A 370 38.98 -21.20 6.49
CA MET A 370 37.71 -20.59 6.10
C MET A 370 37.87 -19.69 4.86
N HIS A 371 36.85 -19.70 3.99
CA HIS A 371 36.82 -18.99 2.71
C HIS A 371 37.91 -19.48 1.75
N SER A 372 37.73 -20.70 1.24
CA SER A 372 38.59 -21.28 0.21
C SER A 372 38.04 -21.01 -1.19
N VAL A 373 38.81 -20.37 -2.07
CA VAL A 373 38.36 -20.01 -3.43
C VAL A 373 39.06 -20.86 -4.50
N PHE A 374 38.27 -21.35 -5.45
CA PHE A 374 38.73 -22.16 -6.58
C PHE A 374 38.14 -21.66 -7.89
N ARG A 375 38.80 -21.97 -9.00
CA ARG A 375 38.33 -21.70 -10.36
C ARG A 375 37.79 -22.98 -11.02
N ILE A 376 36.56 -22.94 -11.53
CA ILE A 376 35.85 -24.06 -12.17
C ILE A 376 36.45 -24.29 -13.56
N GLN A 377 37.18 -25.39 -13.74
CA GLN A 377 37.79 -25.74 -15.03
C GLN A 377 36.79 -26.45 -15.96
N ASP A 378 36.13 -27.49 -15.46
CA ASP A 378 35.23 -28.31 -16.29
C ASP A 378 34.21 -29.11 -15.46
N ILE A 379 33.03 -29.34 -16.03
CA ILE A 379 31.94 -30.07 -15.39
C ILE A 379 31.52 -31.22 -16.33
N LYS A 380 31.64 -32.46 -15.87
CA LYS A 380 31.37 -33.67 -16.66
C LYS A 380 30.31 -34.52 -15.98
N GLN A 381 29.36 -35.07 -16.73
CA GLN A 381 28.46 -36.10 -16.22
C GLN A 381 29.17 -37.46 -16.17
N MET A 382 29.01 -38.21 -15.09
CA MET A 382 29.55 -39.56 -14.99
C MET A 382 28.70 -40.54 -15.81
N GLY A 383 29.32 -41.22 -16.78
CA GLY A 383 28.64 -42.19 -17.63
C GLY A 383 27.91 -43.27 -16.84
N GLY A 384 26.65 -43.53 -17.19
CA GLY A 384 25.78 -44.50 -16.51
C GLY A 384 24.96 -43.94 -15.32
N TYR A 385 25.12 -42.65 -14.96
CA TYR A 385 24.37 -42.03 -13.86
C TYR A 385 23.73 -40.71 -14.29
N ASN A 386 22.40 -40.59 -14.14
CA ASN A 386 21.64 -39.42 -14.62
C ASN A 386 21.76 -38.16 -13.74
N ARG A 387 22.33 -38.28 -12.52
CA ARG A 387 22.43 -37.19 -11.54
C ARG A 387 23.78 -37.12 -10.82
N LEU A 388 24.86 -37.61 -11.43
CA LEU A 388 26.19 -37.65 -10.83
C LEU A 388 27.20 -36.97 -11.74
N TYR A 389 27.93 -35.99 -11.21
CA TYR A 389 28.84 -35.13 -11.98
C TYR A 389 30.20 -35.00 -11.32
N GLU A 390 31.25 -34.92 -12.13
CA GLU A 390 32.59 -34.52 -11.74
C GLU A 390 32.78 -33.03 -12.03
N VAL A 391 33.32 -32.30 -11.07
CA VAL A 391 33.63 -30.86 -11.19
C VAL A 391 35.11 -30.65 -10.92
N ASN A 392 35.85 -30.27 -11.96
CA ASN A 392 37.28 -30.04 -11.87
C ASN A 392 37.54 -28.60 -11.43
N LEU A 393 38.26 -28.44 -10.33
CA LEU A 393 38.58 -27.17 -9.68
C LEU A 393 40.10 -26.98 -9.57
N VAL A 394 40.56 -25.73 -9.59
CA VAL A 394 41.96 -25.35 -9.33
C VAL A 394 41.97 -24.25 -8.28
N LEU A 395 42.82 -24.37 -7.25
CA LEU A 395 42.96 -23.33 -6.21
C LEU A 395 43.43 -22.01 -6.84
N THR A 396 42.82 -20.89 -6.47
CA THR A 396 43.18 -19.57 -7.03
C THR A 396 44.32 -18.89 -6.29
N ALA A 397 44.90 -17.84 -6.87
CA ALA A 397 45.97 -17.02 -6.29
C ALA A 397 45.49 -15.59 -5.99
N ASP A 398 46.15 -14.82 -5.12
CA ASP A 398 45.77 -13.41 -4.82
C ASP A 398 46.02 -12.48 -6.02
N SER A 399 46.86 -12.93 -6.95
CA SER A 399 47.10 -12.34 -8.26
C SER A 399 46.00 -12.67 -9.28
N ASP A 400 45.01 -13.50 -8.94
CA ASP A 400 43.84 -13.72 -9.78
C ASP A 400 43.04 -12.40 -9.90
N PRO A 401 42.91 -11.80 -11.10
CA PRO A 401 42.33 -10.46 -11.25
C PRO A 401 40.85 -10.39 -10.86
N GLU A 402 40.16 -11.54 -10.81
CA GLU A 402 38.76 -11.63 -10.41
C GLU A 402 38.62 -11.63 -8.89
N LEU A 403 39.44 -12.42 -8.19
CA LEU A 403 39.46 -12.47 -6.73
C LEU A 403 40.04 -11.18 -6.10
N ASN A 404 41.08 -10.60 -6.71
CA ASN A 404 41.74 -9.40 -6.19
C ASN A 404 40.78 -8.20 -6.10
N ARG A 405 39.99 -7.95 -7.15
CA ARG A 405 38.99 -6.86 -7.19
C ARG A 405 37.84 -7.06 -6.20
N LEU A 406 37.41 -8.30 -6.01
CA LEU A 406 36.41 -8.68 -5.02
C LEU A 406 36.86 -8.28 -3.60
N THR A 407 38.08 -8.65 -3.23
CA THR A 407 38.69 -8.34 -1.94
C THR A 407 38.79 -6.82 -1.72
N ASP A 408 39.25 -6.06 -2.72
CA ASP A 408 39.40 -4.61 -2.63
C ASP A 408 38.06 -3.86 -2.48
N TYR A 409 37.02 -4.28 -3.22
CA TYR A 409 35.68 -3.71 -3.10
C TYR A 409 35.10 -3.95 -1.69
N ILE A 410 35.20 -5.19 -1.23
CA ILE A 410 34.65 -5.63 0.04
C ILE A 410 35.33 -4.95 1.24
N ARG A 411 36.66 -4.78 1.21
CA ARG A 411 37.38 -4.09 2.27
C ARG A 411 36.92 -2.65 2.43
N LYS A 412 36.68 -1.94 1.33
CA LYS A 412 36.10 -0.57 1.34
C LYS A 412 34.69 -0.55 1.94
N GLU A 413 33.82 -1.48 1.53
CA GLU A 413 32.46 -1.60 2.08
C GLU A 413 32.43 -1.94 3.58
N SER A 414 33.45 -2.60 4.10
CA SER A 414 33.56 -2.98 5.51
C SER A 414 34.18 -1.92 6.44
N SER A 415 34.37 -0.68 5.95
CA SER A 415 35.06 0.44 6.61
C SER A 415 36.50 0.09 7.07
N PRO A 416 37.54 0.43 6.28
CA PRO A 416 38.92 0.05 6.59
C PRO A 416 39.50 0.77 7.83
N ASP A 417 38.88 1.87 8.27
CA ASP A 417 39.38 2.70 9.37
C ASP A 417 38.96 2.19 10.77
N ALA A 418 38.20 1.09 10.84
CA ALA A 418 37.80 0.44 12.08
C ALA A 418 38.53 -0.91 12.24
N GLU A 419 38.87 -1.28 13.47
CA GLU A 419 39.54 -2.56 13.77
C GLU A 419 38.80 -3.36 14.85
N GLY A 420 39.11 -4.66 14.93
CA GLY A 420 38.59 -5.60 15.93
C GLY A 420 37.06 -5.52 16.12
N TRP A 421 36.65 -5.46 17.40
CA TRP A 421 35.24 -5.40 17.82
C TRP A 421 34.45 -4.25 17.16
N ALA A 422 35.06 -3.07 16.98
CA ALA A 422 34.38 -1.92 16.39
C ALA A 422 34.05 -2.13 14.90
N ARG A 423 34.88 -2.90 14.16
CA ARG A 423 34.58 -3.31 12.78
C ARG A 423 33.60 -4.48 12.74
N LEU A 424 33.67 -5.42 13.70
CA LEU A 424 32.71 -6.52 13.81
C LEU A 424 31.28 -5.99 14.02
N GLY A 425 31.08 -5.08 14.96
CA GLY A 425 29.76 -4.47 15.24
C GLY A 425 29.14 -3.81 14.01
N LEU A 426 29.95 -3.13 13.17
CA LEU A 426 29.50 -2.53 11.92
C LEU A 426 29.07 -3.59 10.88
N VAL A 427 29.83 -4.67 10.74
CA VAL A 427 29.50 -5.76 9.80
C VAL A 427 28.23 -6.50 10.24
N VAL A 428 28.08 -6.75 11.55
CA VAL A 428 26.89 -7.35 12.17
C VAL A 428 25.65 -6.46 11.98
N TRP A 429 25.79 -5.13 12.16
CA TRP A 429 24.74 -4.16 11.84
C TRP A 429 24.36 -4.19 10.35
N LYS A 430 25.34 -4.20 9.42
CA LYS A 430 25.08 -4.33 7.97
C LYS A 430 24.41 -5.65 7.58
N MET A 431 24.47 -6.69 8.42
CA MET A 431 23.75 -7.96 8.24
C MET A 431 22.31 -7.92 8.78
N GLY A 432 21.85 -6.78 9.33
CA GLY A 432 20.53 -6.62 9.93
C GLY A 432 20.40 -7.14 11.36
N GLN A 433 21.53 -7.47 12.03
CA GLN A 433 21.53 -8.04 13.39
C GLN A 433 21.71 -6.92 14.43
N PHE A 434 20.72 -6.02 14.52
CA PHE A 434 20.81 -4.78 15.30
C PHE A 434 21.16 -5.01 16.78
N ASP A 435 20.47 -5.94 17.45
CA ASP A 435 20.70 -6.21 18.88
C ASP A 435 22.13 -6.71 19.16
N LYS A 436 22.70 -7.49 18.24
CA LYS A 436 24.09 -7.97 18.34
C LYS A 436 25.12 -6.87 18.12
N ALA A 437 24.81 -5.92 17.23
CA ALA A 437 25.62 -4.71 17.09
C ALA A 437 25.52 -3.83 18.35
N GLU A 438 24.33 -3.73 18.96
CA GLU A 438 24.13 -3.02 20.24
C GLU A 438 25.00 -3.64 21.35
N ASP A 439 24.92 -4.96 21.55
CA ASP A 439 25.73 -5.72 22.52
C ASP A 439 27.24 -5.36 22.39
N ILE A 440 27.77 -5.42 21.16
CA ILE A 440 29.20 -5.15 20.88
C ILE A 440 29.59 -3.71 21.20
N TYR A 441 28.82 -2.71 20.74
CA TYR A 441 29.17 -1.32 20.99
C TYR A 441 28.88 -0.88 22.43
N GLN A 442 27.97 -1.52 23.15
CA GLN A 442 27.75 -1.28 24.58
C GLN A 442 28.94 -1.79 25.41
N VAL A 443 29.46 -2.98 25.11
CA VAL A 443 30.70 -3.49 25.74
C VAL A 443 31.88 -2.56 25.46
N LEU A 444 32.03 -2.07 24.21
CA LEU A 444 33.06 -1.09 23.88
C LEU A 444 32.90 0.23 24.64
N LEU A 445 31.66 0.69 24.84
CA LEU A 445 31.36 1.91 25.60
C LEU A 445 31.76 1.75 27.08
N ASP A 446 31.44 0.60 27.68
CA ASP A 446 31.71 0.31 29.09
C ASP A 446 33.21 0.08 29.37
N GLN A 447 33.98 -0.35 28.37
CA GLN A 447 35.42 -0.54 28.45
C GLN A 447 36.24 0.76 28.34
N THR A 448 35.71 1.82 27.73
CA THR A 448 36.43 3.09 27.58
C THR A 448 36.01 4.14 28.60
N ASN A 449 37.00 4.89 29.11
CA ASN A 449 36.76 6.08 29.92
C ASN A 449 37.02 7.40 29.18
N ASP A 450 37.63 7.35 27.99
CA ASP A 450 38.01 8.51 27.19
C ASP A 450 36.80 9.06 26.41
N ASP A 451 36.45 10.33 26.62
CA ASP A 451 35.34 10.98 25.94
C ASP A 451 35.56 11.05 24.41
N GLU A 452 36.79 11.24 23.92
CA GLU A 452 37.07 11.28 22.47
C GLU A 452 36.81 9.92 21.80
N VAL A 453 37.03 8.82 22.52
CA VAL A 453 36.70 7.45 22.07
C VAL A 453 35.20 7.15 22.24
N LYS A 454 34.55 7.73 23.26
CA LYS A 454 33.10 7.56 23.47
C LYS A 454 32.24 8.22 22.40
N ALA A 455 32.63 9.38 21.86
CA ALA A 455 31.87 10.08 20.82
C ALA A 455 31.51 9.17 19.61
N PRO A 456 32.47 8.53 18.90
CA PRO A 456 32.12 7.63 17.80
C PRO A 456 31.35 6.38 18.26
N ILE A 457 31.55 5.89 19.49
CA ILE A 457 30.77 4.75 20.01
C ILE A 457 29.30 5.15 20.25
N TYR A 458 29.05 6.32 20.86
CA TYR A 458 27.70 6.87 21.00
C TYR A 458 27.03 7.08 19.64
N HIS A 459 27.76 7.60 18.66
CA HIS A 459 27.28 7.75 17.28
C HIS A 459 26.89 6.40 16.64
N ARG A 460 27.67 5.33 16.87
CA ARG A 460 27.35 3.98 16.36
C ARG A 460 26.15 3.36 17.08
N LEU A 461 26.08 3.47 18.41
CA LEU A 461 24.90 3.05 19.17
C LEU A 461 23.64 3.81 18.72
N ALA A 462 23.76 5.11 18.43
CA ALA A 462 22.65 5.92 17.93
C ALA A 462 22.12 5.43 16.57
N LEU A 463 23.01 5.10 15.62
CA LEU A 463 22.66 4.45 14.33
C LEU A 463 21.94 3.10 14.53
N ILE A 464 22.35 2.33 15.54
CA ILE A 464 21.73 1.03 15.85
C ILE A 464 20.33 1.24 16.46
N LYS A 465 20.16 2.21 17.38
CA LYS A 465 18.86 2.57 17.95
C LYS A 465 17.88 3.09 16.90
N ASP A 466 18.34 3.93 15.96
CA ASP A 466 17.56 4.38 14.80
C ASP A 466 17.11 3.19 13.93
N GLY A 467 18.02 2.25 13.65
CA GLY A 467 17.70 0.99 12.94
C GLY A 467 16.82 -0.01 13.71
N GLN A 468 16.71 0.10 15.03
CA GLN A 468 15.74 -0.63 15.86
C GLN A 468 14.38 0.11 15.98
N GLY A 469 14.24 1.31 15.40
CA GLY A 469 13.06 2.16 15.58
C GLY A 469 12.96 2.81 16.97
N LYS A 470 14.03 2.81 17.77
CA LYS A 470 14.12 3.42 19.11
C LYS A 470 14.61 4.87 19.01
N TYR A 471 13.89 5.70 18.26
CA TYR A 471 14.36 7.03 17.82
C TYR A 471 14.75 7.98 18.96
N GLU A 472 14.03 8.00 20.09
CA GLU A 472 14.35 8.86 21.24
C GLU A 472 15.65 8.45 21.96
N GLU A 473 15.92 7.14 22.05
CA GLU A 473 17.20 6.62 22.57
C GLU A 473 18.35 7.00 21.61
N GLY A 474 18.14 6.84 20.30
CA GLY A 474 19.10 7.25 19.27
C GLY A 474 19.41 8.73 19.29
N LEU A 475 18.39 9.59 19.41
CA LEU A 475 18.53 11.04 19.55
C LEU A 475 19.39 11.39 20.77
N THR A 476 19.09 10.80 21.93
CA THR A 476 19.84 11.01 23.18
C THR A 476 21.32 10.64 23.03
N LEU A 477 21.63 9.59 22.27
CA LEU A 477 23.01 9.14 22.00
C LEU A 477 23.73 10.05 21.01
N TYR A 478 23.06 10.52 19.95
CA TYR A 478 23.64 11.53 19.05
C TYR A 478 23.90 12.85 19.77
N GLU A 479 23.00 13.31 20.65
CA GLU A 479 23.20 14.51 21.46
C GLU A 479 24.41 14.37 22.40
N LYS A 480 24.65 13.18 22.97
CA LYS A 480 25.88 12.89 23.74
C LYS A 480 27.14 12.96 22.88
N SER A 481 27.15 12.35 21.68
CA SER A 481 28.27 12.46 20.73
C SER A 481 28.55 13.92 20.39
N LEU A 482 27.52 14.64 19.93
CA LEU A 482 27.62 16.04 19.55
C LEU A 482 28.09 16.94 20.70
N ALA A 483 27.66 16.68 21.94
CA ALA A 483 28.08 17.43 23.11
C ALA A 483 29.54 17.16 23.55
N ILE A 484 30.14 16.06 23.10
CA ILE A 484 31.58 15.82 23.21
C ILE A 484 32.29 16.54 22.06
N ASP A 485 31.86 16.30 20.81
CA ASP A 485 32.44 16.92 19.61
C ASP A 485 32.49 18.46 19.71
N GLN A 486 31.45 19.10 20.26
CA GLN A 486 31.38 20.56 20.47
C GLN A 486 32.34 21.09 21.55
N LYS A 487 32.86 20.24 22.44
CA LYS A 487 33.86 20.63 23.46
C LYS A 487 35.28 20.48 22.93
N THR A 488 35.52 19.49 22.07
CA THR A 488 36.85 19.13 21.56
C THR A 488 37.18 19.80 20.23
N LEU A 489 36.17 20.12 19.41
CA LEU A 489 36.33 20.64 18.05
C LEU A 489 35.83 22.10 17.91
N PRO A 490 36.44 22.90 17.01
CA PRO A 490 35.92 24.23 16.63
C PRO A 490 34.48 24.18 16.11
N SER A 491 33.72 25.27 16.30
CA SER A 491 32.29 25.34 15.93
C SER A 491 31.99 25.18 14.43
N ASN A 492 32.99 25.38 13.57
CA ASN A 492 32.92 25.18 12.11
C ASN A 492 33.66 23.90 11.65
N HIS A 493 34.00 22.98 12.56
CA HIS A 493 34.75 21.78 12.21
C HIS A 493 33.89 20.81 11.39
N PRO A 494 34.39 20.28 10.25
CA PRO A 494 33.63 19.38 9.39
C PRO A 494 33.01 18.18 10.09
N SER A 495 33.65 17.57 11.09
CA SER A 495 33.06 16.41 11.79
C SER A 495 31.70 16.69 12.46
N LEU A 496 31.39 17.94 12.80
CA LEU A 496 30.08 18.30 13.36
C LEU A 496 28.93 18.12 12.36
N THR A 497 29.22 18.14 11.05
CA THR A 497 28.23 17.93 9.98
C THR A 497 27.51 16.60 10.12
N SER A 498 28.24 15.50 10.32
CA SER A 498 27.65 14.16 10.42
C SER A 498 26.71 14.02 11.63
N SER A 499 27.10 14.60 12.78
CA SER A 499 26.28 14.61 13.99
C SER A 499 24.99 15.45 13.80
N TYR A 500 25.06 16.64 13.19
CA TYR A 500 23.85 17.42 12.87
C TYR A 500 22.98 16.75 11.80
N ASN A 501 23.60 16.15 10.77
CA ASN A 501 22.89 15.46 9.70
C ASN A 501 22.10 14.27 10.25
N ASN A 502 22.71 13.45 11.11
CA ASN A 502 22.04 12.30 11.70
C ASN A 502 20.95 12.69 12.72
N ILE A 503 21.15 13.75 13.52
CA ILE A 503 20.07 14.30 14.37
C ILE A 503 18.91 14.82 13.51
N GLY A 504 19.22 15.46 12.37
CA GLY A 504 18.23 15.83 11.36
C GLY A 504 17.46 14.63 10.80
N ALA A 505 18.15 13.52 10.54
CA ALA A 505 17.57 12.27 10.07
C ALA A 505 16.65 11.63 11.11
N VAL A 506 17.06 11.55 12.39
CA VAL A 506 16.19 11.04 13.47
C VAL A 506 14.96 11.91 13.62
N HIS A 507 15.08 13.24 13.62
CA HIS A 507 13.91 14.12 13.65
C HIS A 507 13.00 13.97 12.43
N TYR A 508 13.55 13.69 11.24
CA TYR A 508 12.77 13.38 10.04
C TYR A 508 12.03 12.03 10.17
N ASN A 509 12.70 11.00 10.69
CA ASN A 509 12.14 9.67 10.98
C ASN A 509 11.04 9.73 12.07
N MET A 510 11.12 10.70 12.98
CA MET A 510 10.10 11.01 13.99
C MET A 510 8.98 11.96 13.50
N GLY A 511 8.98 12.37 12.22
CA GLY A 511 7.99 13.32 11.68
C GLY A 511 8.13 14.78 12.17
N ASN A 512 9.20 15.10 12.91
CA ASN A 512 9.51 16.43 13.43
C ASN A 512 10.20 17.31 12.36
N TYR A 513 9.55 17.45 11.19
CA TYR A 513 10.12 18.09 10.00
C TYR A 513 10.71 19.51 10.21
N PRO A 514 10.14 20.41 11.03
CA PRO A 514 10.75 21.72 11.28
C PRO A 514 12.10 21.63 12.02
N LYS A 515 12.26 20.69 12.95
CA LYS A 515 13.55 20.44 13.62
C LYS A 515 14.55 19.81 12.65
N ALA A 516 14.11 18.82 11.88
CA ALA A 516 14.95 18.18 10.85
C ALA A 516 15.52 19.21 9.87
N LEU A 517 14.68 20.12 9.36
CA LEU A 517 15.11 21.21 8.48
C LEU A 517 16.17 22.10 9.15
N SER A 518 15.94 22.55 10.39
CA SER A 518 16.89 23.40 11.11
C SER A 518 18.25 22.73 11.33
N TYR A 519 18.29 21.42 11.56
CA TYR A 519 19.54 20.68 11.69
C TYR A 519 20.27 20.49 10.36
N TYR A 520 19.55 20.19 9.27
CA TYR A 520 20.16 20.13 7.93
C TYR A 520 20.61 21.50 7.39
N GLU A 521 19.93 22.58 7.75
CA GLU A 521 20.36 23.95 7.46
C GLU A 521 21.66 24.31 8.19
N LYS A 522 21.83 23.85 9.44
CA LYS A 522 23.06 24.03 10.23
C LYS A 522 24.23 23.19 9.72
N ASP A 523 23.95 21.95 9.29
CA ASP A 523 24.89 21.10 8.56
C ASP A 523 25.37 21.77 7.26
N LEU A 524 24.44 22.31 6.47
CA LEU A 524 24.75 23.05 5.25
C LEU A 524 25.58 24.32 5.54
N GLU A 525 25.26 25.08 6.59
CA GLU A 525 26.01 26.28 7.00
C GLU A 525 27.48 25.95 7.32
N ILE A 526 27.72 24.95 8.17
CA ILE A 526 29.07 24.52 8.55
C ILE A 526 29.82 24.00 7.31
N SER A 527 29.15 23.20 6.47
CA SER A 527 29.73 22.71 5.22
C SER A 527 30.12 23.85 4.27
N GLN A 528 29.31 24.90 4.15
CA GLN A 528 29.61 26.08 3.32
C GLN A 528 30.76 26.93 3.87
N GLN A 529 30.96 26.97 5.19
CA GLN A 529 32.07 27.70 5.83
C GLN A 529 33.39 26.93 5.76
N SER A 530 33.36 25.60 5.66
CA SER A 530 34.54 24.72 5.79
C SER A 530 34.98 24.03 4.50
N LEU A 531 34.12 23.94 3.48
CA LEU A 531 34.37 23.19 2.24
C LEU A 531 34.24 24.09 0.99
N PRO A 532 34.95 23.77 -0.12
CA PRO A 532 34.76 24.43 -1.41
C PRO A 532 33.30 24.34 -1.91
N SER A 533 32.83 25.35 -2.65
CA SER A 533 31.44 25.44 -3.12
C SER A 533 30.99 24.33 -4.09
N ASN A 534 31.92 23.54 -4.62
CA ASN A 534 31.67 22.36 -5.43
C ASN A 534 31.94 21.03 -4.70
N HIS A 535 32.12 21.03 -3.37
CA HIS A 535 32.39 19.81 -2.62
C HIS A 535 31.15 18.89 -2.54
N PRO A 536 31.26 17.58 -2.83
CA PRO A 536 30.11 16.67 -2.86
C PRO A 536 29.25 16.66 -1.58
N SER A 537 29.84 16.84 -0.39
CA SER A 537 29.10 16.89 0.89
C SER A 537 27.99 17.96 0.90
N LEU A 538 28.17 19.10 0.22
CA LEU A 538 27.14 20.13 0.10
C LEU A 538 25.88 19.60 -0.61
N ALA A 539 26.06 18.70 -1.58
CA ALA A 539 24.95 18.06 -2.28
C ALA A 539 24.16 17.12 -1.36
N SER A 540 24.81 16.47 -0.39
CA SER A 540 24.12 15.64 0.62
C SER A 540 23.21 16.48 1.51
N SER A 541 23.69 17.61 2.04
CA SER A 541 22.86 18.52 2.85
C SER A 541 21.70 19.12 2.04
N TYR A 542 21.95 19.52 0.78
CA TYR A 542 20.87 19.96 -0.12
C TYR A 542 19.85 18.86 -0.41
N ASN A 543 20.29 17.61 -0.62
CA ASN A 543 19.38 16.48 -0.81
C ASN A 543 18.51 16.25 0.42
N ASN A 544 19.07 16.30 1.63
CA ASN A 544 18.31 16.13 2.88
C ASN A 544 17.28 17.25 3.11
N ILE A 545 17.64 18.52 2.84
CA ILE A 545 16.69 19.64 2.84
C ILE A 545 15.58 19.43 1.79
N GLY A 546 15.93 18.90 0.62
CA GLY A 546 14.98 18.52 -0.43
C GLY A 546 13.98 17.46 0.03
N LEU A 547 14.44 16.41 0.71
CA LEU A 547 13.60 15.35 1.28
C LEU A 547 12.62 15.91 2.32
N VAL A 548 13.06 16.79 3.21
CA VAL A 548 12.15 17.46 4.17
C VAL A 548 11.09 18.27 3.42
N HIS A 549 11.48 19.08 2.45
CA HIS A 549 10.53 19.86 1.63
C HIS A 549 9.55 18.98 0.85
N ALA A 550 9.98 17.82 0.35
CA ALA A 550 9.10 16.85 -0.30
C ALA A 550 8.08 16.25 0.68
N LYS A 551 8.50 15.90 1.90
CA LYS A 551 7.62 15.35 2.95
C LYS A 551 6.63 16.35 3.54
N VAL A 552 6.92 17.65 3.51
CA VAL A 552 5.95 18.71 3.89
C VAL A 552 5.19 19.29 2.68
N GLY A 553 5.20 18.61 1.53
CA GLY A 553 4.42 18.99 0.34
C GLY A 553 4.92 20.25 -0.38
N ASN A 554 6.09 20.79 -0.03
CA ASN A 554 6.69 21.94 -0.71
C ASN A 554 7.56 21.50 -1.91
N TYR A 555 6.91 20.88 -2.89
CA TYR A 555 7.57 20.30 -4.06
C TYR A 555 8.45 21.28 -4.85
N PRO A 556 8.10 22.58 -5.04
CA PRO A 556 8.98 23.53 -5.73
C PRO A 556 10.32 23.76 -5.00
N LYS A 557 10.31 23.87 -3.67
CA LYS A 557 11.56 23.96 -2.90
C LYS A 557 12.33 22.64 -2.91
N ALA A 558 11.63 21.50 -2.84
CA ALA A 558 12.26 20.18 -2.93
C ALA A 558 13.03 20.00 -4.24
N LEU A 559 12.40 20.30 -5.39
CA LEU A 559 13.06 20.30 -6.70
C LEU A 559 14.27 21.23 -6.71
N SER A 560 14.12 22.48 -6.27
CA SER A 560 15.24 23.44 -6.29
C SER A 560 16.44 22.98 -5.45
N SER A 561 16.22 22.29 -4.32
CA SER A 561 17.31 21.73 -3.51
C SER A 561 17.96 20.51 -4.18
N HIS A 562 17.18 19.57 -4.72
CA HIS A 562 17.74 18.41 -5.43
C HIS A 562 18.43 18.78 -6.76
N GLU A 563 17.95 19.81 -7.46
CA GLU A 563 18.60 20.37 -8.66
C GLU A 563 19.96 21.00 -8.33
N LYS A 564 20.07 21.73 -7.20
CA LYS A 564 21.36 22.24 -6.70
C LYS A 564 22.32 21.12 -6.30
N ALA A 565 21.82 20.08 -5.63
CA ALA A 565 22.62 18.90 -5.30
C ALA A 565 23.19 18.23 -6.57
N LEU A 566 22.34 18.05 -7.58
CA LEU A 566 22.72 17.52 -8.88
C LEU A 566 23.73 18.43 -9.61
N GLU A 567 23.56 19.76 -9.59
CA GLU A 567 24.49 20.72 -10.20
C GLU A 567 25.89 20.65 -9.57
N ILE A 568 25.97 20.55 -8.23
CA ILE A 568 27.24 20.40 -7.49
C ILE A 568 27.92 19.08 -7.86
N GLN A 569 27.18 17.97 -7.87
CA GLN A 569 27.69 16.65 -8.23
C GLN A 569 28.16 16.60 -9.70
N GLN A 570 27.40 17.17 -10.65
CA GLN A 570 27.78 17.21 -12.07
C GLN A 570 29.08 18.01 -12.33
N ARG A 571 29.43 18.96 -11.45
CA ARG A 571 30.68 19.74 -11.52
C ARG A 571 31.88 19.06 -10.84
N SER A 572 31.65 18.09 -9.97
CA SER A 572 32.67 17.51 -9.08
C SER A 572 32.92 16.01 -9.29
N LEU A 573 31.97 15.29 -9.88
CA LEU A 573 31.98 13.84 -10.02
C LEU A 573 31.91 13.41 -11.50
N PRO A 574 32.45 12.23 -11.86
CA PRO A 574 32.29 11.66 -13.19
C PRO A 574 30.81 11.49 -13.59
N PRO A 575 30.43 11.60 -14.89
CA PRO A 575 29.03 11.50 -15.33
C PRO A 575 28.29 10.20 -15.00
N ASN A 576 29.02 9.13 -14.65
CA ASN A 576 28.49 7.83 -14.26
C ASN A 576 28.55 7.58 -12.73
N HIS A 577 28.89 8.58 -11.91
CA HIS A 577 29.01 8.41 -10.46
C HIS A 577 27.64 8.10 -9.80
N PRO A 578 27.54 7.11 -8.89
CA PRO A 578 26.28 6.70 -8.25
C PRO A 578 25.51 7.85 -7.57
N ASP A 579 26.20 8.80 -6.94
CA ASP A 579 25.58 9.95 -6.28
C ASP A 579 24.67 10.78 -7.20
N LEU A 580 24.98 10.85 -8.50
CA LEU A 580 24.13 11.49 -9.50
C LEU A 580 22.79 10.75 -9.64
N ALA A 581 22.80 9.42 -9.59
CA ALA A 581 21.60 8.59 -9.65
C ALA A 581 20.71 8.76 -8.40
N SER A 582 21.31 8.99 -7.23
CA SER A 582 20.58 9.35 -6.00
C SER A 582 19.83 10.68 -6.18
N SER A 583 20.50 11.73 -6.67
CA SER A 583 19.87 13.02 -6.93
C SER A 583 18.79 12.95 -8.03
N TYR A 584 19.01 12.20 -9.12
CA TYR A 584 17.98 11.93 -10.11
C TYR A 584 16.79 11.16 -9.53
N SER A 585 17.02 10.17 -8.66
CA SER A 585 15.95 9.42 -8.00
C SER A 585 15.14 10.29 -7.04
N ASN A 586 15.77 11.24 -6.34
CA ASN A 586 15.06 12.20 -5.50
C ASN A 586 14.18 13.14 -6.33
N ILE A 587 14.68 13.67 -7.45
CA ILE A 587 13.87 14.47 -8.42
C ILE A 587 12.69 13.63 -8.96
N GLY A 588 12.95 12.36 -9.30
CA GLY A 588 11.92 11.41 -9.74
C GLY A 588 10.83 11.20 -8.69
N ASN A 589 11.22 11.02 -7.43
CA ASN A 589 10.30 10.90 -6.30
C ASN A 589 9.45 12.16 -6.09
N VAL A 590 10.02 13.36 -6.20
CA VAL A 590 9.24 14.60 -6.12
C VAL A 590 8.25 14.69 -7.28
N HIS A 591 8.67 14.39 -8.51
CA HIS A 591 7.75 14.36 -9.66
C HIS A 591 6.66 13.29 -9.53
N ARG A 592 6.95 12.13 -8.91
CA ARG A 592 5.98 11.08 -8.60
C ARG A 592 4.92 11.56 -7.60
N SER A 593 5.33 12.23 -6.52
CA SER A 593 4.43 12.86 -5.53
C SER A 593 3.62 14.02 -6.11
N MET A 594 4.11 14.68 -7.15
CA MET A 594 3.37 15.68 -7.92
C MET A 594 2.44 15.07 -8.99
N GLY A 595 2.35 13.74 -9.14
CA GLY A 595 1.57 13.08 -10.20
C GLY A 595 2.14 13.28 -11.62
N ASN A 596 3.35 13.83 -11.75
CA ASN A 596 4.04 14.07 -13.01
C ASN A 596 4.80 12.82 -13.49
N TYR A 597 4.08 11.70 -13.63
CA TYR A 597 4.66 10.38 -13.87
C TYR A 597 5.63 10.29 -15.07
N PRO A 598 5.42 10.96 -16.23
CA PRO A 598 6.40 10.93 -17.32
C PRO A 598 7.77 11.54 -16.95
N LYS A 599 7.78 12.60 -16.13
CA LYS A 599 9.04 13.17 -15.62
C LYS A 599 9.66 12.27 -14.55
N ALA A 600 8.83 11.68 -13.69
CA ALA A 600 9.31 10.72 -12.68
C ALA A 600 9.99 9.52 -13.35
N LEU A 601 9.37 8.91 -14.37
CA LEU A 601 9.98 7.85 -15.18
C LEU A 601 11.30 8.31 -15.79
N SER A 602 11.33 9.46 -16.50
CA SER A 602 12.55 9.96 -17.12
C SER A 602 13.71 10.17 -16.12
N SER A 603 13.42 10.65 -14.91
CA SER A 603 14.44 10.80 -13.86
C SER A 603 14.89 9.46 -13.28
N HIS A 604 13.98 8.54 -12.98
CA HIS A 604 14.35 7.22 -12.45
C HIS A 604 15.03 6.32 -13.51
N GLU A 605 14.64 6.41 -14.78
CA GLU A 605 15.32 5.76 -15.90
C GLU A 605 16.74 6.30 -16.08
N LYS A 606 16.96 7.61 -15.89
CA LYS A 606 18.31 8.19 -15.91
C LYS A 606 19.16 7.75 -14.72
N ALA A 607 18.57 7.65 -13.53
CA ALA A 607 19.24 7.06 -12.36
C ALA A 607 19.63 5.60 -12.63
N LEU A 608 18.68 4.78 -13.10
CA LEU A 608 18.91 3.38 -13.46
C LEU A 608 19.99 3.23 -14.54
N GLU A 609 20.03 4.10 -15.56
CA GLU A 609 21.07 4.09 -16.61
C GLU A 609 22.47 4.33 -16.02
N ILE A 610 22.61 5.34 -15.16
CA ILE A 610 23.86 5.67 -14.46
C ILE A 610 24.31 4.47 -13.62
N GLU A 611 23.41 3.89 -12.83
CA GLU A 611 23.70 2.73 -12.00
C GLU A 611 23.98 1.47 -12.80
N GLN A 612 23.33 1.22 -13.95
CA GLN A 612 23.69 0.09 -14.80
C GLN A 612 25.12 0.24 -15.35
N GLN A 613 25.53 1.47 -15.66
CA GLN A 613 26.88 1.79 -16.16
C GLN A 613 27.94 1.62 -15.06
N SER A 614 27.73 2.15 -13.85
CA SER A 614 28.71 2.10 -12.74
C SER A 614 28.53 0.93 -11.79
N LEU A 615 27.31 0.63 -11.35
CA LEU A 615 26.99 -0.31 -10.27
C LEU A 615 26.68 -1.75 -10.72
N PRO A 616 26.82 -2.72 -9.81
CA PRO A 616 26.53 -4.14 -10.04
C PRO A 616 25.17 -4.48 -10.63
N SER A 617 25.12 -5.48 -11.52
CA SER A 617 23.85 -5.99 -12.06
C SER A 617 22.96 -6.63 -10.99
N ASN A 618 23.57 -7.04 -9.88
CA ASN A 618 22.91 -7.46 -8.64
C ASN A 618 23.09 -6.42 -7.51
N HIS A 619 23.36 -5.13 -7.78
CA HIS A 619 23.52 -4.15 -6.69
C HIS A 619 22.17 -3.84 -6.05
N PRO A 620 22.09 -3.73 -4.70
CA PRO A 620 20.86 -3.30 -4.04
C PRO A 620 20.30 -1.98 -4.59
N ASN A 621 21.14 -1.01 -4.98
CA ASN A 621 20.65 0.22 -5.60
C ASN A 621 19.91 0.00 -6.93
N LEU A 622 20.33 -0.96 -7.78
CA LEU A 622 19.55 -1.28 -8.98
C LEU A 622 18.17 -1.81 -8.61
N ALA A 623 18.10 -2.64 -7.57
CA ALA A 623 16.84 -3.12 -7.00
C ALA A 623 15.95 -1.93 -6.60
N SER A 624 16.47 -0.98 -5.82
CA SER A 624 15.81 0.29 -5.47
C SER A 624 15.37 1.11 -6.69
N SER A 625 16.17 1.17 -7.75
CA SER A 625 15.83 1.89 -9.00
C SER A 625 14.74 1.19 -9.80
N TYR A 626 14.78 -0.14 -9.95
CA TYR A 626 13.67 -0.91 -10.54
C TYR A 626 12.40 -0.76 -9.70
N ASN A 627 12.50 -0.84 -8.38
CA ASN A 627 11.40 -0.62 -7.45
C ASN A 627 10.77 0.77 -7.63
N ASN A 628 11.57 1.85 -7.64
CA ASN A 628 11.07 3.21 -7.86
C ASN A 628 10.29 3.35 -9.18
N ILE A 629 10.77 2.75 -10.27
CA ILE A 629 10.04 2.72 -11.56
C ILE A 629 8.76 1.88 -11.46
N GLY A 630 8.80 0.75 -10.73
CA GLY A 630 7.63 -0.07 -10.40
C GLY A 630 6.55 0.73 -9.68
N VAL A 631 6.91 1.52 -8.66
CA VAL A 631 5.99 2.41 -7.92
C VAL A 631 5.38 3.48 -8.85
N VAL A 632 6.13 4.02 -9.81
CA VAL A 632 5.54 4.96 -10.79
C VAL A 632 4.52 4.25 -11.69
N TYR A 633 4.83 3.06 -12.23
CA TYR A 633 3.86 2.30 -13.02
C TYR A 633 2.64 1.85 -12.21
N TYR A 634 2.83 1.52 -10.94
CA TYR A 634 1.75 1.19 -10.00
C TYR A 634 0.82 2.39 -9.78
N ASN A 635 1.38 3.58 -9.51
CA ASN A 635 0.61 4.82 -9.37
C ASN A 635 -0.11 5.23 -10.66
N MET A 636 0.38 4.80 -11.83
CA MET A 636 -0.29 4.96 -13.13
C MET A 636 -1.39 3.92 -13.39
N GLY A 637 -1.61 2.95 -12.49
CA GLY A 637 -2.53 1.82 -12.69
C GLY A 637 -2.03 0.74 -13.66
N ASN A 638 -0.76 0.80 -14.09
CA ASN A 638 -0.16 -0.20 -14.99
C ASN A 638 0.45 -1.35 -14.18
N TYR A 639 -0.42 -2.12 -13.54
CA TYR A 639 -0.07 -3.24 -12.67
C TYR A 639 0.83 -4.30 -13.34
N PRO A 640 0.64 -4.71 -14.61
CA PRO A 640 1.52 -5.68 -15.26
C PRO A 640 2.96 -5.18 -15.43
N LYS A 641 3.16 -3.88 -15.73
CA LYS A 641 4.50 -3.30 -15.75
C LYS A 641 5.07 -3.20 -14.33
N ALA A 642 4.30 -2.69 -13.36
CA ALA A 642 4.74 -2.60 -11.97
C ALA A 642 5.25 -3.96 -11.45
N LEU A 643 4.49 -5.04 -11.70
CA LEU A 643 4.89 -6.40 -11.36
C LEU A 643 6.23 -6.78 -11.99
N SER A 644 6.41 -6.58 -13.30
CA SER A 644 7.68 -6.91 -13.98
C SER A 644 8.89 -6.12 -13.46
N TYR A 645 8.68 -4.91 -12.91
CA TYR A 645 9.74 -4.11 -12.29
C TYR A 645 10.03 -4.57 -10.85
N TYR A 646 9.00 -4.90 -10.06
CA TYR A 646 9.17 -5.46 -8.71
C TYR A 646 9.74 -6.89 -8.71
N GLU A 647 9.40 -7.72 -9.70
CA GLU A 647 10.03 -9.04 -9.90
C GLU A 647 11.53 -8.90 -10.21
N LYS A 648 11.96 -7.81 -10.89
CA LYS A 648 13.38 -7.51 -11.15
C LYS A 648 14.11 -6.99 -9.93
N ASP A 649 13.45 -6.15 -9.12
CA ASP A 649 13.93 -5.77 -7.79
C ASP A 649 14.13 -7.01 -6.90
N LEU A 650 13.10 -7.85 -6.75
CA LEU A 650 13.18 -9.07 -5.96
C LEU A 650 14.28 -10.03 -6.45
N GLU A 651 14.41 -10.24 -7.77
CA GLU A 651 15.48 -11.06 -8.35
C GLU A 651 16.89 -10.55 -7.98
N ILE A 652 17.09 -9.23 -7.94
CA ILE A 652 18.36 -8.60 -7.60
C ILE A 652 18.62 -8.65 -6.09
N SER A 653 17.61 -8.34 -5.28
CA SER A 653 17.68 -8.38 -3.82
C SER A 653 17.96 -9.80 -3.32
N GLN A 654 17.34 -10.83 -3.91
CA GLN A 654 17.64 -12.25 -3.63
C GLN A 654 19.06 -12.69 -4.06
N GLN A 655 19.74 -11.93 -4.92
CA GLN A 655 21.11 -12.20 -5.41
C GLN A 655 22.19 -11.37 -4.69
N SER A 656 21.82 -10.61 -3.66
CA SER A 656 22.74 -9.65 -3.00
C SER A 656 22.57 -9.52 -1.49
N LEU A 657 21.48 -10.06 -0.93
CA LEU A 657 21.15 -9.93 0.48
C LEU A 657 20.90 -11.30 1.12
N PRO A 658 21.20 -11.48 2.43
CA PRO A 658 20.76 -12.65 3.19
C PRO A 658 19.25 -12.89 3.08
N SER A 659 18.81 -14.15 3.11
CA SER A 659 17.40 -14.53 2.86
C SER A 659 16.39 -13.97 3.87
N ASN A 660 16.87 -13.49 5.03
CA ASN A 660 16.10 -12.84 6.09
C ASN A 660 16.27 -11.31 6.13
N HIS A 661 17.00 -10.71 5.18
CA HIS A 661 17.27 -9.27 5.22
C HIS A 661 15.98 -8.44 5.02
N PRO A 662 15.68 -7.42 5.87
CA PRO A 662 14.41 -6.68 5.84
C PRO A 662 13.99 -6.12 4.47
N ALA A 663 14.95 -5.68 3.64
CA ALA A 663 14.67 -5.15 2.31
C ALA A 663 13.98 -6.17 1.36
N LEU A 664 14.22 -7.48 1.52
CA LEU A 664 13.47 -8.51 0.78
C LEU A 664 11.98 -8.47 1.10
N GLY A 665 11.63 -8.18 2.36
CA GLY A 665 10.25 -8.01 2.80
C GLY A 665 9.55 -6.87 2.05
N MET A 666 10.24 -5.78 1.76
CA MET A 666 9.68 -4.66 0.97
C MET A 666 9.38 -5.07 -0.47
N SER A 667 10.29 -5.78 -1.14
CA SER A 667 10.07 -6.29 -2.51
C SER A 667 8.86 -7.24 -2.58
N TYR A 668 8.72 -8.15 -1.60
CA TYR A 668 7.53 -9.00 -1.51
C TYR A 668 6.24 -8.21 -1.25
N ASN A 669 6.28 -7.20 -0.38
CA ASN A 669 5.12 -6.37 -0.05
C ASN A 669 4.57 -5.66 -1.31
N ASN A 670 5.46 -5.08 -2.11
CA ASN A 670 5.10 -4.35 -3.32
C ASN A 670 4.51 -5.26 -4.42
N ILE A 671 4.98 -6.51 -4.50
CA ILE A 671 4.36 -7.55 -5.35
C ILE A 671 2.98 -7.96 -4.81
N GLY A 672 2.83 -8.07 -3.49
CA GLY A 672 1.56 -8.28 -2.82
C GLY A 672 0.54 -7.19 -3.14
N GLU A 673 0.96 -5.92 -3.09
CA GLU A 673 0.12 -4.74 -3.40
C GLU A 673 -0.41 -4.75 -4.83
N VAL A 674 0.46 -5.09 -5.79
CA VAL A 674 0.05 -5.28 -7.20
C VAL A 674 -0.99 -6.38 -7.32
N HIS A 675 -0.80 -7.53 -6.65
CA HIS A 675 -1.81 -8.59 -6.67
C HIS A 675 -3.11 -8.22 -5.97
N ALA A 676 -3.07 -7.43 -4.89
CA ALA A 676 -4.26 -6.92 -4.22
C ALA A 676 -5.08 -5.99 -5.14
N LYS A 677 -4.44 -5.05 -5.85
CA LYS A 677 -5.14 -4.18 -6.83
C LYS A 677 -5.62 -4.92 -8.08
N MET A 678 -4.99 -6.05 -8.43
CA MET A 678 -5.49 -6.96 -9.47
C MET A 678 -6.63 -7.89 -9.01
N GLY A 679 -7.01 -7.87 -7.73
CA GLY A 679 -8.05 -8.75 -7.15
C GLY A 679 -7.57 -10.17 -6.79
N ASN A 680 -6.27 -10.45 -6.91
CA ASN A 680 -5.66 -11.75 -6.63
C ASN A 680 -5.37 -11.92 -5.12
N TYR A 681 -6.39 -11.75 -4.27
CA TYR A 681 -6.23 -11.62 -2.82
C TYR A 681 -5.46 -12.77 -2.13
N PRO A 682 -5.65 -14.07 -2.45
CA PRO A 682 -4.86 -15.13 -1.80
C PRO A 682 -3.36 -15.02 -2.09
N LYS A 683 -2.99 -14.61 -3.31
CA LYS A 683 -1.59 -14.41 -3.68
C LYS A 683 -1.01 -13.16 -3.00
N ALA A 684 -1.81 -12.12 -2.83
CA ALA A 684 -1.41 -10.93 -2.06
C ALA A 684 -1.11 -11.28 -0.59
N LEU A 685 -2.04 -11.98 0.08
CA LEU A 685 -1.85 -12.43 1.47
C LEU A 685 -0.58 -13.27 1.64
N SER A 686 -0.35 -14.26 0.77
CA SER A 686 0.87 -15.08 0.82
C SER A 686 2.17 -14.26 0.70
N TYR A 687 2.20 -13.19 -0.09
CA TYR A 687 3.36 -12.31 -0.16
C TYR A 687 3.51 -11.45 1.10
N TYR A 688 2.42 -10.90 1.66
CA TYR A 688 2.47 -10.14 2.92
C TYR A 688 2.84 -11.00 4.13
N GLU A 689 2.43 -12.26 4.15
CA GLU A 689 2.86 -13.25 5.16
C GLU A 689 4.36 -13.52 5.05
N LYS A 690 4.92 -13.62 3.82
CA LYS A 690 6.37 -13.73 3.62
C LYS A 690 7.12 -12.46 4.03
N THR A 691 6.54 -11.28 3.81
CA THR A 691 7.06 -10.00 4.33
C THR A 691 7.12 -10.01 5.86
N LEU A 692 6.03 -10.41 6.53
CA LEU A 692 5.97 -10.52 7.99
C LEU A 692 7.01 -11.53 8.53
N GLU A 693 7.13 -12.72 7.94
CA GLU A 693 8.12 -13.73 8.34
C GLU A 693 9.55 -13.17 8.32
N ILE A 694 9.92 -12.47 7.24
CA ILE A 694 11.25 -11.85 7.07
C ILE A 694 11.46 -10.71 8.08
N GLN A 695 10.48 -9.82 8.22
CA GLN A 695 10.59 -8.67 9.12
C GLN A 695 10.58 -9.09 10.60
N GLN A 696 9.73 -10.01 11.03
CA GLN A 696 9.66 -10.50 12.41
C GLN A 696 10.91 -11.28 12.83
N HIS A 697 11.66 -11.82 11.87
CA HIS A 697 12.93 -12.50 12.14
C HIS A 697 14.10 -11.52 12.37
N SER A 698 14.03 -10.33 11.76
CA SER A 698 15.19 -9.42 11.63
C SER A 698 14.97 -8.03 12.23
N LEU A 699 13.76 -7.72 12.70
CA LEU A 699 13.41 -6.45 13.34
C LEU A 699 12.79 -6.71 14.72
N PRO A 700 12.96 -5.79 15.70
CA PRO A 700 12.25 -5.85 16.98
C PRO A 700 10.73 -5.94 16.80
N THR A 701 10.03 -6.61 17.72
CA THR A 701 8.57 -6.88 17.60
C THR A 701 7.68 -5.64 17.56
N ASN A 702 8.20 -4.48 17.97
CA ASN A 702 7.55 -3.18 17.93
C ASN A 702 8.07 -2.27 16.79
N HIS A 703 8.97 -2.75 15.92
CA HIS A 703 9.55 -1.93 14.86
C HIS A 703 8.47 -1.35 13.92
N PRO A 704 8.47 -0.03 13.62
CA PRO A 704 7.41 0.62 12.83
C PRO A 704 7.10 -0.06 11.49
N ASP A 705 8.10 -0.58 10.78
CA ASP A 705 7.95 -1.23 9.47
C ASP A 705 7.05 -2.48 9.49
N LEU A 706 6.91 -3.17 10.63
CA LEU A 706 5.99 -4.30 10.79
C LEU A 706 4.52 -3.90 10.58
N ALA A 707 4.18 -2.62 10.77
CA ALA A 707 2.83 -2.11 10.61
C ALA A 707 2.37 -2.00 9.13
N LEU A 708 3.29 -1.99 8.17
CA LEU A 708 2.97 -1.93 6.75
C LEU A 708 2.21 -3.19 6.27
N PRO A 709 2.77 -4.43 6.36
CA PRO A 709 2.05 -5.61 5.90
C PRO A 709 0.77 -5.88 6.70
N TYR A 710 0.70 -5.54 7.99
CA TYR A 710 -0.56 -5.64 8.75
C TYR A 710 -1.65 -4.70 8.22
N ASN A 711 -1.29 -3.49 7.78
CA ASN A 711 -2.24 -2.60 7.12
C ASN A 711 -2.69 -3.16 5.76
N ASP A 712 -1.77 -3.69 4.97
CA ASP A 712 -2.09 -4.19 3.63
C ASP A 712 -2.92 -5.47 3.67
N ILE A 713 -2.62 -6.39 4.59
CA ILE A 713 -3.46 -7.56 4.93
C ILE A 713 -4.87 -7.09 5.37
N GLY A 714 -4.93 -6.03 6.19
CA GLY A 714 -6.20 -5.44 6.61
C GLY A 714 -7.03 -4.89 5.44
N GLU A 715 -6.38 -4.20 4.49
CA GLU A 715 -7.05 -3.72 3.27
C GLU A 715 -7.55 -4.89 2.41
N VAL A 716 -6.75 -5.95 2.23
CA VAL A 716 -7.21 -7.14 1.51
C VAL A 716 -8.44 -7.76 2.17
N TYR A 717 -8.44 -7.94 3.49
CA TYR A 717 -9.62 -8.46 4.20
C TYR A 717 -10.83 -7.52 4.12
N ARG A 718 -10.64 -6.19 4.13
CA ARG A 718 -11.72 -5.20 3.93
C ARG A 718 -12.32 -5.35 2.53
N ASN A 719 -11.48 -5.46 1.51
CA ASN A 719 -11.92 -5.61 0.11
C ASN A 719 -12.61 -6.97 -0.13
N MET A 720 -12.28 -8.00 0.65
CA MET A 720 -12.99 -9.29 0.69
C MET A 720 -14.28 -9.26 1.54
N GLY A 721 -14.63 -8.14 2.17
CA GLY A 721 -15.79 -8.02 3.07
C GLY A 721 -15.60 -8.62 4.47
N ASN A 722 -14.40 -9.11 4.82
CA ASN A 722 -14.09 -9.67 6.13
C ASN A 722 -13.62 -8.57 7.11
N TYR A 723 -14.56 -7.69 7.46
CA TYR A 723 -14.29 -6.54 8.33
C TYR A 723 -13.70 -6.88 9.72
N PRO A 724 -14.05 -8.00 10.39
CA PRO A 724 -13.41 -8.37 11.66
C PRO A 724 -11.90 -8.64 11.52
N LYS A 725 -11.48 -9.39 10.50
CA LYS A 725 -10.05 -9.61 10.22
C LYS A 725 -9.35 -8.33 9.78
N ALA A 726 -10.03 -7.48 9.01
CA ALA A 726 -9.51 -6.17 8.60
C ALA A 726 -9.21 -5.27 9.81
N LEU A 727 -10.20 -5.08 10.69
CA LEU A 727 -10.05 -4.30 11.91
C LEU A 727 -8.93 -4.83 12.80
N SER A 728 -8.90 -6.14 13.07
CA SER A 728 -7.85 -6.75 13.89
C SER A 728 -6.45 -6.54 13.32
N SER A 729 -6.29 -6.51 12.00
CA SER A 729 -5.00 -6.29 11.34
C SER A 729 -4.58 -4.81 11.41
N HIS A 730 -5.50 -3.88 11.11
CA HIS A 730 -5.23 -2.44 11.20
C HIS A 730 -5.02 -1.96 12.65
N GLU A 731 -5.74 -2.53 13.62
CA GLU A 731 -5.53 -2.29 15.05
C GLU A 731 -4.14 -2.77 15.49
N LYS A 732 -3.66 -3.93 14.98
CA LYS A 732 -2.31 -4.42 15.27
C LYS A 732 -1.22 -3.52 14.66
N ALA A 733 -1.42 -3.04 13.43
CA ALA A 733 -0.54 -2.07 12.80
C ALA A 733 -0.45 -0.76 13.63
N LEU A 734 -1.60 -0.25 14.08
CA LEU A 734 -1.67 0.94 14.92
C LEU A 734 -1.03 0.73 16.31
N GLU A 735 -1.19 -0.45 16.92
CA GLU A 735 -0.55 -0.80 18.19
C GLU A 735 0.97 -0.71 18.10
N ILE A 736 1.56 -1.38 17.09
CA ILE A 736 3.00 -1.39 16.81
C ILE A 736 3.52 0.04 16.64
N GLN A 737 2.88 0.83 15.78
CA GLN A 737 3.27 2.21 15.53
C GLN A 737 3.23 3.07 16.80
N ARG A 738 2.21 2.90 17.66
CA ARG A 738 2.08 3.68 18.91
C ARG A 738 3.07 3.28 20.00
N GLN A 739 3.77 2.15 19.86
CA GLN A 739 4.84 1.73 20.79
C GLN A 739 6.19 2.38 20.45
N SER A 740 6.40 2.81 19.19
CA SER A 740 7.72 3.26 18.70
C SER A 740 7.73 4.63 18.02
N LEU A 741 6.56 5.19 17.66
CA LEU A 741 6.43 6.51 17.05
C LEU A 741 5.80 7.51 18.02
N PRO A 742 6.20 8.81 17.97
CA PRO A 742 5.50 9.88 18.69
C PRO A 742 3.99 9.92 18.37
N SER A 743 3.16 10.36 19.32
CA SER A 743 1.70 10.36 19.14
C SER A 743 1.19 11.25 18.00
N ASN A 744 1.98 12.25 17.59
CA ASN A 744 1.74 13.16 16.47
C ASN A 744 2.37 12.68 15.14
N HIS A 745 2.93 11.46 15.09
CA HIS A 745 3.66 10.98 13.92
C HIS A 745 2.73 10.74 12.70
N PRO A 746 2.96 11.36 11.53
CA PRO A 746 2.09 11.24 10.35
C PRO A 746 1.76 9.80 9.92
N SER A 747 2.70 8.86 10.02
CA SER A 747 2.48 7.43 9.69
C SER A 747 1.43 6.69 10.54
N LEU A 748 0.92 7.27 11.63
CA LEU A 748 -0.24 6.74 12.35
C LEU A 748 -1.56 6.98 11.58
N ALA A 749 -1.61 8.02 10.75
CA ALA A 749 -2.83 8.44 10.05
C ALA A 749 -3.32 7.45 8.98
N PRO A 750 -2.47 6.74 8.20
CA PRO A 750 -2.91 5.63 7.35
C PRO A 750 -3.64 4.53 8.13
N SER A 751 -3.11 4.09 9.27
CA SER A 751 -3.73 3.06 10.11
C SER A 751 -5.09 3.53 10.66
N TYR A 752 -5.17 4.77 11.17
CA TYR A 752 -6.45 5.37 11.58
C TYR A 752 -7.45 5.50 10.42
N ASN A 753 -7.02 5.96 9.24
CA ASN A 753 -7.87 6.06 8.06
C ASN A 753 -8.39 4.69 7.61
N ASN A 754 -7.55 3.65 7.67
CA ASN A 754 -7.94 2.28 7.32
C ASN A 754 -8.99 1.69 8.27
N ILE A 755 -8.85 1.91 9.59
CA ILE A 755 -9.88 1.55 10.58
C ILE A 755 -11.17 2.35 10.31
N GLY A 756 -11.05 3.64 9.94
CA GLY A 756 -12.16 4.49 9.54
C GLY A 756 -12.93 3.91 8.33
N LEU A 757 -12.22 3.58 7.25
CA LEU A 757 -12.78 2.96 6.04
C LEU A 757 -13.39 1.58 6.32
N ALA A 758 -12.81 0.78 7.21
CA ALA A 758 -13.39 -0.49 7.62
C ALA A 758 -14.72 -0.30 8.37
N HIS A 759 -14.81 0.69 9.27
CA HIS A 759 -16.07 1.03 9.94
C HIS A 759 -17.11 1.66 8.99
N ASP A 760 -16.70 2.49 8.04
CA ASP A 760 -17.56 3.05 7.00
C ASP A 760 -18.17 1.94 6.13
N SER A 761 -17.36 0.97 5.70
CA SER A 761 -17.79 -0.23 4.96
C SER A 761 -18.77 -1.12 5.74
N MET A 762 -18.81 -1.00 7.07
CA MET A 762 -19.78 -1.66 7.96
C MET A 762 -21.03 -0.82 8.25
N GLY A 763 -21.15 0.41 7.74
CA GLY A 763 -22.19 1.38 8.10
C GLY A 763 -22.03 2.00 9.50
N ASN A 764 -20.89 1.81 10.16
CA ASN A 764 -20.59 2.33 11.51
C ASN A 764 -20.06 3.77 11.46
N TYR A 765 -20.80 4.66 10.77
CA TYR A 765 -20.37 6.02 10.43
C TYR A 765 -19.84 6.86 11.62
N PRO A 766 -20.42 6.83 12.84
CA PRO A 766 -19.88 7.59 13.97
C PRO A 766 -18.47 7.14 14.40
N LYS A 767 -18.15 5.84 14.27
CA LYS A 767 -16.78 5.34 14.49
C LYS A 767 -15.86 5.73 13.34
N ALA A 768 -16.34 5.63 12.10
CA ALA A 768 -15.58 6.03 10.91
C ALA A 768 -15.13 7.50 11.01
N LEU A 769 -16.06 8.42 11.31
CA LEU A 769 -15.76 9.84 11.57
C LEU A 769 -14.70 9.99 12.67
N SER A 770 -14.89 9.38 13.84
CA SER A 770 -13.93 9.50 14.95
C SER A 770 -12.51 9.03 14.60
N PHE A 771 -12.36 8.04 13.72
CA PHE A 771 -11.05 7.58 13.26
C PHE A 771 -10.45 8.47 12.16
N HIS A 772 -11.25 8.99 11.23
CA HIS A 772 -10.77 9.97 10.25
C HIS A 772 -10.40 11.32 10.90
N GLU A 773 -11.13 11.74 11.94
CA GLU A 773 -10.80 12.91 12.75
C GLU A 773 -9.46 12.75 13.48
N LYS A 774 -9.16 11.56 14.04
CA LYS A 774 -7.84 11.26 14.63
C LYS A 774 -6.72 11.25 13.58
N ALA A 775 -6.97 10.69 12.40
CA ALA A 775 -6.01 10.73 11.30
C ALA A 775 -5.68 12.18 10.89
N PHE A 776 -6.71 13.03 10.80
CA PHE A 776 -6.57 14.46 10.53
C PHE A 776 -5.82 15.20 11.65
N GLU A 777 -6.14 14.95 12.93
CA GLU A 777 -5.50 15.59 14.09
C GLU A 777 -3.99 15.34 14.11
N VAL A 778 -3.58 14.08 13.96
CA VAL A 778 -2.16 13.68 13.91
C VAL A 778 -1.44 14.36 12.75
N GLN A 779 -2.05 14.39 11.57
CA GLN A 779 -1.48 15.08 10.41
C GLN A 779 -1.37 16.59 10.65
N GLN A 780 -2.39 17.23 11.22
CA GLN A 780 -2.42 18.67 11.47
C GLN A 780 -1.33 19.13 12.46
N GLN A 781 -0.93 18.28 13.41
CA GLN A 781 0.12 18.61 14.38
C GLN A 781 1.53 18.62 13.77
N SER A 782 1.75 17.91 12.65
CA SER A 782 3.10 17.65 12.09
C SER A 782 3.28 18.12 10.65
N LEU A 783 2.20 18.42 9.92
CA LEU A 783 2.21 18.83 8.51
C LEU A 783 1.63 20.26 8.35
N PRO A 784 2.08 21.04 7.36
CA PRO A 784 1.55 22.39 7.13
C PRO A 784 0.06 22.36 6.73
N PRO A 785 -0.74 23.41 7.01
CA PRO A 785 -2.18 23.43 6.73
C PRO A 785 -2.59 23.24 5.26
N SER A 786 -1.64 23.40 4.33
CA SER A 786 -1.81 23.19 2.89
C SER A 786 -1.37 21.79 2.42
N HIS A 787 -1.07 20.85 3.32
CA HIS A 787 -0.53 19.54 2.92
C HIS A 787 -1.56 18.66 2.20
N PRO A 788 -1.19 17.95 1.10
CA PRO A 788 -2.09 17.04 0.38
C PRO A 788 -2.81 16.01 1.27
N ASP A 789 -2.11 15.45 2.26
CA ASP A 789 -2.68 14.46 3.19
C ASP A 789 -3.86 15.01 4.00
N LEU A 790 -3.87 16.31 4.33
CA LEU A 790 -5.01 16.94 5.00
C LEU A 790 -6.22 17.02 4.05
N ALA A 791 -5.99 17.23 2.75
CA ALA A 791 -7.06 17.14 1.75
C ALA A 791 -7.63 15.72 1.65
N TYR A 792 -6.77 14.71 1.71
CA TYR A 792 -7.19 13.30 1.70
C TYR A 792 -8.06 12.96 2.92
N SER A 793 -7.65 13.38 4.12
CA SER A 793 -8.45 13.17 5.34
C SER A 793 -9.78 13.93 5.29
N TYR A 794 -9.82 15.17 4.78
CA TYR A 794 -11.08 15.86 4.53
C TYR A 794 -11.97 15.15 3.50
N ASN A 795 -11.39 14.58 2.44
CA ASN A 795 -12.14 13.80 1.46
C ASN A 795 -12.77 12.54 2.09
N ASN A 796 -12.05 11.82 2.96
CA ASN A 796 -12.58 10.65 3.64
C ASN A 796 -13.73 11.02 4.59
N ILE A 797 -13.61 12.11 5.33
CA ILE A 797 -14.71 12.64 6.16
C ILE A 797 -15.92 13.03 5.28
N GLY A 798 -15.68 13.63 4.11
CA GLY A 798 -16.70 13.92 3.11
C GLY A 798 -17.45 12.67 2.63
N LEU A 799 -16.71 11.59 2.35
CA LEU A 799 -17.27 10.30 1.92
C LEU A 799 -18.16 9.67 2.98
N VAL A 800 -17.76 9.68 4.25
CA VAL A 800 -18.63 9.20 5.34
C VAL A 800 -19.93 10.01 5.42
N PHE A 801 -19.86 11.34 5.27
CA PHE A 801 -21.09 12.16 5.22
C PHE A 801 -21.93 11.90 3.96
N GLU A 802 -21.34 11.53 2.82
CA GLU A 802 -22.05 11.13 1.61
C GLU A 802 -22.77 9.78 1.81
N ASN A 803 -22.10 8.80 2.42
CA ASN A 803 -22.69 7.50 2.79
C ASN A 803 -23.80 7.62 3.85
N MET A 804 -23.75 8.66 4.69
CA MET A 804 -24.84 9.07 5.59
C MET A 804 -25.97 9.85 4.89
N SER A 805 -25.90 10.05 3.57
CA SER A 805 -26.76 10.95 2.77
C SER A 805 -26.81 12.40 3.27
N ASN A 806 -25.83 12.82 4.08
CA ASN A 806 -25.67 14.20 4.55
C ASN A 806 -24.86 15.02 3.53
N TYR A 807 -25.42 15.13 2.32
CA TYR A 807 -24.75 15.72 1.18
C TYR A 807 -24.29 17.17 1.42
N SER A 808 -24.99 17.93 2.27
CA SER A 808 -24.59 19.30 2.62
C SER A 808 -23.27 19.37 3.39
N LYS A 809 -23.07 18.51 4.39
CA LYS A 809 -21.77 18.39 5.08
C LYS A 809 -20.71 17.81 4.17
N ALA A 810 -21.03 16.75 3.42
CA ALA A 810 -20.10 16.14 2.46
C ALA A 810 -19.56 17.18 1.46
N ARG A 811 -20.42 18.07 0.94
CA ARG A 811 -20.02 19.19 0.08
C ARG A 811 -19.01 20.12 0.75
N THR A 812 -19.22 20.53 2.00
CA THR A 812 -18.27 21.39 2.72
C THR A 812 -16.90 20.72 2.89
N PHE A 813 -16.88 19.42 3.17
CA PHE A 813 -15.63 18.65 3.30
C PHE A 813 -14.92 18.46 1.95
N TYR A 814 -15.65 18.16 0.86
CA TYR A 814 -15.08 18.09 -0.49
C TYR A 814 -14.63 19.46 -1.04
N GLU A 815 -15.31 20.55 -0.69
CA GLU A 815 -14.86 21.93 -0.97
C GLU A 815 -13.50 22.20 -0.32
N ARG A 816 -13.34 21.80 0.95
CA ARG A 816 -12.07 21.98 1.67
C ARG A 816 -10.94 21.08 1.15
N ALA A 817 -11.24 19.82 0.83
CA ALA A 817 -10.30 18.89 0.21
C ALA A 817 -9.82 19.43 -1.16
N THR A 818 -10.76 19.87 -2.00
CA THR A 818 -10.46 20.47 -3.31
C THR A 818 -9.59 21.71 -3.15
N GLN A 819 -9.95 22.63 -2.23
CA GLN A 819 -9.19 23.87 -2.00
C GLN A 819 -7.72 23.60 -1.60
N ILE A 820 -7.47 22.65 -0.70
CA ILE A 820 -6.11 22.30 -0.27
C ILE A 820 -5.36 21.59 -1.40
N GLY A 821 -6.03 20.71 -2.14
CA GLY A 821 -5.47 20.06 -3.33
C GLY A 821 -5.05 21.07 -4.41
N GLU A 822 -5.87 22.09 -4.70
CA GLU A 822 -5.55 23.14 -5.68
C GLU A 822 -4.36 24.03 -5.27
N GLN A 823 -4.07 24.13 -3.97
CA GLN A 823 -2.93 24.89 -3.44
C GLN A 823 -1.61 24.11 -3.45
N SER A 824 -1.65 22.78 -3.47
CA SER A 824 -0.49 21.92 -3.19
C SER A 824 -0.16 20.90 -4.30
N LEU A 825 -1.13 20.54 -5.13
CA LEU A 825 -1.00 19.55 -6.19
C LEU A 825 -1.16 20.21 -7.57
N PRO A 826 -0.46 19.72 -8.61
CA PRO A 826 -0.71 20.13 -9.99
C PRO A 826 -2.17 19.89 -10.41
N SER A 827 -2.67 20.73 -11.33
CA SER A 827 -4.08 20.68 -11.78
C SER A 827 -4.50 19.36 -12.43
N ASN A 828 -3.55 18.56 -12.91
CA ASN A 828 -3.72 17.22 -13.49
C ASN A 828 -3.49 16.08 -12.49
N HIS A 829 -3.25 16.35 -11.20
CA HIS A 829 -3.00 15.31 -10.20
C HIS A 829 -4.22 14.40 -9.98
N PRO A 830 -4.09 13.06 -9.97
CA PRO A 830 -5.22 12.13 -9.84
C PRO A 830 -6.11 12.39 -8.62
N GLU A 831 -5.53 12.53 -7.41
CA GLU A 831 -6.32 12.82 -6.20
C GLU A 831 -7.08 14.17 -6.27
N LEU A 832 -6.52 15.21 -6.89
CA LEU A 832 -7.24 16.48 -7.05
C LEU A 832 -8.43 16.32 -8.02
N GLN A 833 -8.29 15.51 -9.06
CA GLN A 833 -9.41 15.19 -9.96
C GLN A 833 -10.48 14.37 -9.23
N LYS A 834 -10.10 13.42 -8.37
CA LYS A 834 -11.02 12.68 -7.50
C LYS A 834 -11.78 13.61 -6.54
N TYR A 835 -11.10 14.55 -5.87
CA TYR A 835 -11.78 15.52 -4.98
C TYR A 835 -12.79 16.39 -5.75
N ARG A 836 -12.43 16.85 -6.96
CA ARG A 836 -13.33 17.60 -7.85
C ARG A 836 -14.53 16.77 -8.31
N ASN A 837 -14.31 15.51 -8.69
CA ASN A 837 -15.37 14.60 -9.10
C ASN A 837 -16.36 14.34 -7.95
N ASN A 838 -15.86 14.03 -6.75
CA ASN A 838 -16.68 13.85 -5.55
C ASN A 838 -17.49 15.13 -5.23
N LEU A 839 -16.84 16.30 -5.32
CA LEU A 839 -17.50 17.59 -5.16
C LEU A 839 -18.58 17.86 -6.23
N GLU A 840 -18.40 17.39 -7.45
CA GLU A 840 -19.39 17.53 -8.52
C GLU A 840 -20.57 16.57 -8.33
N LEU A 841 -20.30 15.31 -7.99
CA LEU A 841 -21.32 14.29 -7.71
C LEU A 841 -22.23 14.73 -6.56
N VAL A 842 -21.67 15.14 -5.41
CA VAL A 842 -22.49 15.62 -4.29
C VAL A 842 -23.30 16.87 -4.64
N LYS A 843 -22.80 17.75 -5.52
CA LYS A 843 -23.55 18.91 -6.00
C LYS A 843 -24.72 18.50 -6.89
N ARG A 844 -24.54 17.48 -7.73
CA ARG A 844 -25.62 16.88 -8.52
C ARG A 844 -26.66 16.21 -7.61
N GLU A 845 -26.25 15.52 -6.56
CA GLU A 845 -27.18 14.88 -5.61
C GLU A 845 -27.94 15.88 -4.73
N ILE A 846 -27.32 16.99 -4.29
CA ILE A 846 -28.05 18.06 -3.60
C ILE A 846 -29.16 18.62 -4.51
N ASN A 847 -28.85 18.79 -5.80
CA ASN A 847 -29.86 19.23 -6.77
C ASN A 847 -30.93 18.15 -7.00
N SER A 848 -30.56 16.88 -7.18
CA SER A 848 -31.48 15.75 -7.43
C SER A 848 -32.51 15.58 -6.29
N ASN A 849 -32.06 15.64 -5.04
CA ASN A 849 -32.89 15.45 -3.86
C ASN A 849 -33.83 16.64 -3.62
N GLN A 850 -33.46 17.86 -4.05
CA GLN A 850 -34.42 18.97 -4.12
C GLN A 850 -35.59 18.61 -5.04
N TYR A 851 -35.35 18.13 -6.27
CA TYR A 851 -36.44 17.70 -7.16
C TYR A 851 -37.31 16.58 -6.57
N GLN A 852 -36.71 15.58 -5.89
CA GLN A 852 -37.49 14.48 -5.32
C GLN A 852 -38.42 14.93 -4.18
N CYS A 853 -37.95 15.75 -3.24
CA CYS A 853 -38.83 16.29 -2.18
C CYS A 853 -39.91 17.25 -2.75
N PHE A 854 -39.66 17.89 -3.90
CA PHE A 854 -40.71 18.62 -4.64
C PHE A 854 -41.68 17.71 -5.40
N SER A 855 -41.28 16.49 -5.81
CA SER A 855 -42.18 15.51 -6.42
C SER A 855 -43.15 14.88 -5.41
N SER A 856 -42.74 14.71 -4.14
CA SER A 856 -43.63 14.24 -3.07
C SER A 856 -44.72 15.23 -2.64
N ILE A 857 -44.68 16.47 -3.16
CA ILE A 857 -45.74 17.50 -2.96
C ILE A 857 -46.85 17.37 -4.02
N THR A 858 -46.75 16.46 -5.01
CA THR A 858 -47.76 16.37 -6.07
C THR A 858 -48.95 15.48 -5.73
N ASP A 859 -50.12 16.10 -5.71
CA ASP A 859 -51.40 15.45 -5.99
C ASP A 859 -51.31 14.65 -7.31
N THR A 860 -52.09 13.56 -7.37
CA THR A 860 -52.15 12.68 -8.55
C THR A 860 -52.48 13.47 -9.82
N SER A 861 -51.87 13.08 -10.95
CA SER A 861 -52.03 13.76 -12.25
C SER A 861 -53.50 13.94 -12.68
N ASP A 862 -54.36 13.04 -12.22
CA ASP A 862 -55.76 12.95 -12.60
C ASP A 862 -56.61 14.06 -11.95
N GLU A 863 -56.24 14.52 -10.75
CA GLU A 863 -56.86 15.67 -10.08
C GLU A 863 -56.67 16.95 -10.91
N PHE A 864 -55.43 17.24 -11.33
CA PHE A 864 -55.09 18.41 -12.16
C PHE A 864 -55.85 18.38 -13.49
N ARG A 865 -55.80 17.24 -14.18
CA ARG A 865 -56.45 17.05 -15.48
C ARG A 865 -57.96 17.25 -15.40
N SER A 866 -58.63 16.53 -14.50
CA SER A 866 -60.10 16.53 -14.43
C SER A 866 -60.69 17.74 -13.72
N LYS A 867 -60.06 18.24 -12.64
CA LYS A 867 -60.65 19.30 -11.80
C LYS A 867 -60.20 20.70 -12.13
N LEU A 868 -59.06 20.90 -12.82
CA LEU A 868 -58.50 22.23 -13.11
C LEU A 868 -58.45 22.51 -14.61
N LEU A 869 -57.91 21.58 -15.40
CA LEU A 869 -57.69 21.78 -16.84
C LEU A 869 -58.96 21.55 -17.68
N GLN A 870 -59.58 20.37 -17.62
CA GLN A 870 -60.71 20.02 -18.51
C GLN A 870 -61.88 21.02 -18.54
N PRO A 871 -62.29 21.68 -17.43
CA PRO A 871 -63.34 22.71 -17.47
C PRO A 871 -62.97 23.99 -18.24
N LEU A 872 -61.68 24.19 -18.56
CA LEU A 872 -61.21 25.28 -19.42
C LEU A 872 -61.08 24.86 -20.89
N LEU A 873 -61.14 23.56 -21.20
CA LEU A 873 -61.01 22.99 -22.56
C LEU A 873 -62.31 23.13 -23.37
N ILE A 874 -62.76 24.38 -23.50
CA ILE A 874 -63.92 24.83 -24.25
C ILE A 874 -63.53 26.08 -25.06
N GLN A 875 -64.26 26.37 -26.14
CA GLN A 875 -64.15 27.66 -26.84
C GLN A 875 -64.68 28.77 -25.94
N ARG A 876 -63.85 29.79 -25.70
CA ARG A 876 -64.03 30.81 -24.67
C ARG A 876 -63.63 32.20 -25.18
N VAL A 877 -64.15 32.55 -26.36
CA VAL A 877 -64.02 33.88 -26.97
C VAL A 877 -64.66 34.94 -26.04
N SER A 878 -64.01 36.08 -25.85
CA SER A 878 -64.51 37.18 -25.00
C SER A 878 -65.97 37.55 -25.31
N GLY A 879 -66.75 37.81 -24.26
CA GLY A 879 -68.18 38.09 -24.35
C GLY A 879 -69.10 36.90 -24.67
N THR A 880 -68.59 35.67 -24.79
CA THR A 880 -69.41 34.45 -25.00
C THR A 880 -69.72 33.69 -23.72
N GLU A 881 -70.69 32.77 -23.78
CA GLU A 881 -71.01 31.88 -22.65
C GLU A 881 -69.79 31.03 -22.21
N GLY A 882 -68.96 30.57 -23.15
CA GLY A 882 -67.75 29.81 -22.83
C GLY A 882 -66.72 30.63 -22.04
N ALA A 883 -66.54 31.91 -22.35
CA ALA A 883 -65.72 32.82 -21.55
C ALA A 883 -66.32 33.03 -20.15
N ALA A 884 -67.65 33.14 -20.04
CA ALA A 884 -68.32 33.20 -18.74
C ALA A 884 -68.14 31.92 -17.91
N GLN A 885 -68.20 30.74 -18.54
CA GLN A 885 -67.95 29.44 -17.88
C GLN A 885 -66.50 29.33 -17.39
N ALA A 886 -65.51 29.67 -18.22
CA ALA A 886 -64.09 29.69 -17.85
C ALA A 886 -63.82 30.66 -16.67
N LYS A 887 -64.36 31.88 -16.74
CA LYS A 887 -64.31 32.89 -15.67
C LYS A 887 -64.88 32.36 -14.35
N GLN A 888 -66.07 31.74 -14.38
CA GLN A 888 -66.68 31.17 -13.17
C GLN A 888 -65.88 30.00 -12.60
N HIS A 889 -65.30 29.15 -13.44
CA HIS A 889 -64.42 28.06 -12.99
C HIS A 889 -63.20 28.59 -12.23
N ILE A 890 -62.44 29.53 -12.81
CA ILE A 890 -61.27 30.17 -12.18
C ILE A 890 -61.65 30.79 -10.83
N ILE A 891 -62.72 31.60 -10.80
CA ILE A 891 -63.21 32.24 -9.57
C ILE A 891 -63.62 31.18 -8.52
N SER A 892 -64.29 30.10 -8.91
CA SER A 892 -64.75 29.07 -7.97
C SER A 892 -63.59 28.35 -7.28
N LYS A 893 -62.51 28.05 -8.01
CA LYS A 893 -61.31 27.40 -7.46
C LYS A 893 -60.57 28.33 -6.52
N LEU A 894 -60.35 29.58 -6.90
CA LEU A 894 -59.68 30.57 -6.05
C LEU A 894 -60.48 30.89 -4.78
N ARG A 895 -61.82 30.92 -4.87
CA ARG A 895 -62.70 31.07 -3.69
C ARG A 895 -62.67 29.85 -2.77
N SER A 896 -62.50 28.64 -3.28
CA SER A 896 -62.54 27.43 -2.44
C SER A 896 -61.46 27.37 -1.34
N THR A 897 -60.37 28.14 -1.45
CA THR A 897 -59.35 28.23 -0.39
C THR A 897 -59.70 29.23 0.71
N ASN A 898 -60.66 30.14 0.47
CA ASN A 898 -60.93 31.34 1.28
C ASN A 898 -59.69 32.25 1.52
N MET A 899 -58.61 32.11 0.73
CA MET A 899 -57.37 32.85 0.95
C MET A 899 -57.24 34.13 0.12
N TRP A 900 -57.81 34.18 -1.08
CA TRP A 900 -57.51 35.21 -2.07
C TRP A 900 -58.49 36.39 -2.00
N ASN A 901 -57.98 37.61 -2.04
CA ASN A 901 -58.77 38.80 -2.37
C ASN A 901 -58.91 38.87 -3.90
N ILE A 902 -60.13 38.76 -4.42
CA ILE A 902 -60.40 38.67 -5.87
C ILE A 902 -61.06 39.97 -6.34
N ASP A 903 -60.33 40.78 -7.10
CA ASP A 903 -60.87 41.90 -7.89
C ASP A 903 -61.26 41.43 -9.29
N LEU A 904 -62.36 41.97 -9.82
CA LEU A 904 -62.87 41.69 -11.17
C LEU A 904 -62.85 42.98 -11.97
N ASP A 905 -61.86 43.12 -12.84
CA ASP A 905 -61.69 44.30 -13.69
C ASP A 905 -62.55 44.16 -14.94
N THR A 906 -63.83 44.54 -14.80
CA THR A 906 -64.84 44.47 -15.87
C THR A 906 -64.93 45.81 -16.59
N PHE A 907 -64.78 45.80 -17.92
CA PHE A 907 -64.85 47.01 -18.75
C PHE A 907 -65.39 46.70 -20.15
N ASP A 908 -65.97 47.72 -20.78
CA ASP A 908 -66.40 47.68 -22.17
C ASP A 908 -65.29 48.20 -23.10
N ALA A 909 -65.05 47.51 -24.22
CA ALA A 909 -64.23 48.04 -25.30
C ALA A 909 -64.87 47.84 -26.68
N MET A 910 -64.51 48.72 -27.63
CA MET A 910 -64.89 48.59 -29.02
C MET A 910 -63.92 47.67 -29.75
N THR A 911 -64.46 46.60 -30.32
CA THR A 911 -63.76 45.63 -31.17
C THR A 911 -64.20 45.77 -32.64
N PRO A 912 -63.48 45.17 -33.60
CA PRO A 912 -63.91 45.12 -35.01
C PRO A 912 -65.28 44.45 -35.25
N ASP A 913 -65.76 43.62 -34.32
CA ASP A 913 -67.07 42.96 -34.37
C ASP A 913 -68.17 43.68 -33.56
N GLY A 914 -67.82 44.76 -32.84
CA GLY A 914 -68.76 45.55 -32.03
C GLY A 914 -68.26 45.81 -30.61
N LYS A 915 -69.16 46.29 -29.74
CA LYS A 915 -68.89 46.51 -28.32
C LYS A 915 -68.87 45.15 -27.59
N VAL A 916 -67.78 44.86 -26.87
CA VAL A 916 -67.61 43.62 -26.09
C VAL A 916 -67.26 44.00 -24.65
N GLU A 917 -67.85 43.30 -23.69
CA GLU A 917 -67.49 43.35 -22.27
C GLU A 917 -66.35 42.35 -22.02
N PHE A 918 -65.26 42.83 -21.42
CA PHE A 918 -64.10 42.05 -21.01
C PHE A 918 -64.04 42.02 -19.47
N THR A 919 -63.48 40.96 -18.89
CA THR A 919 -63.25 40.86 -17.44
C THR A 919 -61.91 40.21 -17.11
N ASN A 920 -60.93 40.98 -16.64
CA ASN A 920 -59.74 40.40 -16.02
C ASN A 920 -60.06 39.90 -14.60
N ILE A 921 -59.42 38.82 -14.18
CA ILE A 921 -59.53 38.27 -12.81
C ILE A 921 -58.20 38.50 -12.10
N ILE A 922 -58.21 39.22 -10.98
CA ILE A 922 -57.01 39.54 -10.20
C ILE A 922 -57.16 38.96 -8.81
N ALA A 923 -56.41 37.91 -8.50
CA ALA A 923 -56.39 37.29 -7.18
C ALA A 923 -55.11 37.64 -6.42
N THR A 924 -55.24 38.39 -5.33
CA THR A 924 -54.11 38.86 -4.51
C THR A 924 -54.17 38.22 -3.14
N LEU A 925 -53.07 37.61 -2.69
CA LEU A 925 -53.04 36.89 -1.40
C LEU A 925 -53.06 37.83 -0.18
N ASP A 926 -52.38 38.99 -0.30
CA ASP A 926 -52.42 40.10 0.64
C ASP A 926 -52.46 41.42 -0.16
N SER A 927 -53.61 42.11 -0.18
CA SER A 927 -53.81 43.34 -0.95
C SER A 927 -53.05 44.56 -0.39
N THR A 928 -52.58 44.49 0.87
CA THR A 928 -51.84 45.56 1.54
C THR A 928 -50.33 45.50 1.29
N ALA A 929 -49.84 44.40 0.70
CA ALA A 929 -48.42 44.17 0.46
C ALA A 929 -47.85 45.13 -0.61
N THR A 930 -46.77 45.83 -0.22
CA THR A 930 -46.04 46.82 -1.02
C THR A 930 -45.15 46.22 -2.11
N ARG A 931 -44.96 44.89 -2.09
CA ARG A 931 -44.15 44.12 -3.05
C ARG A 931 -44.90 42.86 -3.43
N ARG A 932 -44.84 42.44 -4.69
CA ARG A 932 -45.53 41.24 -5.19
C ARG A 932 -44.81 40.55 -6.35
N LEU A 933 -44.85 39.22 -6.33
CA LEU A 933 -44.64 38.38 -7.50
C LEU A 933 -45.99 38.25 -8.22
N VAL A 934 -46.04 38.63 -9.49
CA VAL A 934 -47.21 38.40 -10.36
C VAL A 934 -46.95 37.17 -11.21
N LEU A 935 -47.87 36.20 -11.17
CA LEU A 935 -48.00 35.18 -12.22
C LEU A 935 -49.22 35.54 -13.06
N ALA A 936 -49.09 35.48 -14.37
CA ALA A 936 -50.15 35.85 -15.30
C ALA A 936 -50.26 34.88 -16.48
N CYS A 937 -51.46 34.82 -17.04
CA CYS A 937 -51.80 34.20 -18.32
C CYS A 937 -53.10 34.82 -18.83
N HIS A 938 -53.41 34.65 -20.11
CA HIS A 938 -54.75 34.92 -20.61
C HIS A 938 -55.66 33.69 -20.45
N TYR A 939 -56.98 33.89 -20.41
CA TYR A 939 -57.96 32.79 -20.30
C TYR A 939 -58.99 32.78 -21.44
N ASP A 940 -58.99 33.78 -22.31
CA ASP A 940 -59.80 33.79 -23.53
C ASP A 940 -59.20 32.84 -24.60
N SER A 941 -59.84 32.77 -25.76
CA SER A 941 -59.42 31.93 -26.87
C SER A 941 -59.84 32.51 -28.22
N LYS A 942 -59.05 32.28 -29.27
CA LYS A 942 -59.37 32.72 -30.63
C LYS A 942 -60.74 32.28 -31.13
N LYS A 943 -61.38 33.18 -31.86
CA LYS A 943 -62.59 32.91 -32.65
C LYS A 943 -62.23 32.19 -33.95
N LEU A 944 -62.12 30.87 -33.90
CA LEU A 944 -61.79 30.01 -35.04
C LEU A 944 -62.92 29.00 -35.36
N PRO A 945 -63.21 28.69 -36.64
CA PRO A 945 -64.16 27.65 -37.02
C PRO A 945 -63.68 26.25 -36.59
N ASN A 946 -64.59 25.44 -36.03
CA ASN A 946 -64.31 24.09 -35.51
C ASN A 946 -63.25 24.02 -34.40
N PHE A 947 -62.97 25.15 -33.73
CA PHE A 947 -62.01 25.24 -32.64
C PHE A 947 -62.66 24.83 -31.32
N ILE A 948 -62.10 23.82 -30.66
CA ILE A 948 -62.76 23.13 -29.54
C ILE A 948 -62.22 23.60 -28.20
N ALA A 949 -60.89 23.67 -28.05
CA ALA A 949 -60.26 23.89 -26.77
C ALA A 949 -58.85 24.48 -26.94
N ALA A 950 -58.73 25.80 -26.90
CA ALA A 950 -57.46 26.53 -26.78
C ALA A 950 -56.63 25.93 -25.63
N THR A 951 -55.65 25.07 -25.94
CA THR A 951 -54.84 24.40 -24.93
C THR A 951 -53.68 25.28 -24.47
N ASP A 952 -53.14 26.04 -25.42
CA ASP A 952 -52.22 27.17 -25.28
C ASP A 952 -52.41 27.98 -23.98
N SER A 953 -53.61 28.50 -23.73
CA SER A 953 -53.91 29.35 -22.57
C SER A 953 -54.66 28.64 -21.43
N ALA A 954 -55.29 27.49 -21.71
CA ALA A 954 -55.95 26.67 -20.68
C ALA A 954 -54.95 25.98 -19.73
N VAL A 955 -53.80 25.54 -20.24
CA VAL A 955 -52.74 24.91 -19.43
C VAL A 955 -52.08 25.92 -18.49
N PRO A 956 -51.63 27.12 -18.92
CA PRO A 956 -51.22 28.20 -18.02
C PRO A 956 -52.25 28.51 -16.93
N CYS A 957 -53.52 28.68 -17.30
CA CYS A 957 -54.60 28.91 -16.33
C CYS A 957 -54.69 27.80 -15.28
N ALA A 958 -54.64 26.52 -15.70
CA ALA A 958 -54.67 25.39 -14.79
C ALA A 958 -53.43 25.30 -13.89
N ILE A 959 -52.24 25.68 -14.39
CA ILE A 959 -51.00 25.75 -13.60
C ILE A 959 -51.10 26.82 -12.50
N LEU A 960 -51.61 28.03 -12.82
CA LEU A 960 -51.80 29.08 -11.82
C LEU A 960 -52.81 28.66 -10.73
N LEU A 961 -53.91 28.01 -11.11
CA LEU A 961 -54.88 27.46 -10.16
C LEU A 961 -54.27 26.36 -9.27
N ASP A 962 -53.47 25.47 -9.85
CA ASP A 962 -52.80 24.39 -9.11
C ASP A 962 -51.74 24.90 -8.13
N ILE A 963 -50.97 25.94 -8.49
CA ILE A 963 -50.09 26.66 -7.55
C ILE A 963 -50.90 27.22 -6.37
N ALA A 964 -52.04 27.85 -6.66
CA ALA A 964 -52.91 28.47 -5.65
C ALA A 964 -53.53 27.47 -4.67
N LEU A 965 -53.80 26.23 -5.13
CA LEU A 965 -54.41 25.16 -4.34
C LEU A 965 -53.35 24.33 -3.60
N SER A 966 -52.33 23.84 -4.31
CA SER A 966 -51.35 22.91 -3.72
C SER A 966 -50.33 23.57 -2.77
N LEU A 967 -50.10 24.88 -2.91
CA LEU A 967 -49.27 25.65 -1.97
C LEU A 967 -50.10 26.39 -0.90
N GLN A 968 -51.38 26.06 -0.74
CA GLN A 968 -52.31 26.73 0.18
C GLN A 968 -51.74 26.85 1.61
N GLN A 969 -51.15 25.79 2.16
CA GLN A 969 -50.61 25.83 3.53
C GLN A 969 -49.43 26.80 3.64
N GLN A 970 -48.47 26.72 2.71
CA GLN A 970 -47.24 27.51 2.69
C GLN A 970 -47.53 28.99 2.38
N LEU A 971 -48.48 29.27 1.48
CA LEU A 971 -48.88 30.63 1.13
C LEU A 971 -49.62 31.32 2.29
N ASN A 972 -50.34 30.59 3.15
CA ASN A 972 -51.04 31.18 4.28
C ASN A 972 -50.08 31.84 5.29
N ASP A 973 -48.85 31.35 5.43
CA ASP A 973 -47.78 31.92 6.27
C ASP A 973 -47.30 33.32 5.80
N LEU A 974 -47.63 33.76 4.58
CA LEU A 974 -47.26 35.09 4.08
C LEU A 974 -48.17 36.22 4.57
N LYS A 975 -49.41 35.92 4.96
CA LYS A 975 -50.42 36.95 5.26
C LYS A 975 -50.00 37.84 6.43
N GLY A 976 -49.93 39.15 6.21
CA GLY A 976 -49.52 40.13 7.22
C GLY A 976 -48.01 40.21 7.50
N ASN A 977 -47.16 39.46 6.78
CA ASN A 977 -45.72 39.49 6.97
C ASN A 977 -45.08 40.72 6.29
N LYS A 978 -44.96 41.82 7.04
CA LYS A 978 -44.46 43.12 6.56
C LYS A 978 -42.98 43.06 6.13
N GLY A 979 -42.76 42.93 4.82
CA GLY A 979 -41.44 43.07 4.19
C GLY A 979 -41.20 42.08 3.04
N ASN A 980 -41.90 40.94 3.06
CA ASN A 980 -41.82 39.94 2.00
C ASN A 980 -42.78 40.27 0.84
N PRO A 981 -42.47 39.85 -0.40
CA PRO A 981 -43.42 39.93 -1.50
C PRO A 981 -44.64 39.02 -1.27
N THR A 982 -45.82 39.49 -1.67
CA THR A 982 -47.02 38.64 -1.78
C THR A 982 -47.08 37.93 -3.12
N LEU A 983 -47.97 36.94 -3.25
CA LEU A 983 -48.32 36.34 -4.54
C LEU A 983 -49.59 37.02 -5.09
N GLN A 984 -49.56 37.37 -6.38
CA GLN A 984 -50.71 37.84 -7.13
C GLN A 984 -50.84 37.01 -8.42
N LEU A 985 -52.07 36.61 -8.74
CA LEU A 985 -52.41 35.87 -9.96
C LEU A 985 -53.30 36.76 -10.83
N MET A 986 -53.00 36.84 -12.12
CA MET A 986 -53.78 37.57 -13.12
C MET A 986 -54.24 36.64 -14.24
N PHE A 987 -55.52 36.72 -14.58
CA PHE A 987 -56.10 36.03 -15.74
C PHE A 987 -56.71 37.09 -16.65
N PHE A 988 -56.11 37.31 -17.83
CA PHE A 988 -56.53 38.32 -18.78
C PHE A 988 -57.65 37.85 -19.72
N ASP A 989 -58.51 38.79 -20.12
CA ASP A 989 -59.58 38.57 -21.11
C ASP A 989 -59.35 39.51 -22.30
N GLY A 990 -59.44 38.99 -23.51
CA GLY A 990 -59.19 39.72 -24.74
C GLY A 990 -57.71 39.94 -25.03
N GLU A 991 -56.84 38.99 -24.68
CA GLU A 991 -55.50 38.91 -25.25
C GLU A 991 -55.63 38.70 -26.76
N GLU A 992 -56.51 37.78 -27.16
CA GLU A 992 -56.68 37.33 -28.53
C GLU A 992 -57.28 38.40 -29.46
N ALA A 993 -56.68 38.54 -30.64
CA ALA A 993 -57.24 39.39 -31.69
C ALA A 993 -58.63 38.90 -32.17
N VAL A 994 -59.62 39.80 -32.21
CA VAL A 994 -61.01 39.49 -32.61
C VAL A 994 -61.10 39.21 -34.11
N ARG A 995 -60.28 39.89 -34.94
CA ARG A 995 -60.12 39.58 -36.36
C ARG A 995 -58.67 39.44 -36.80
N SER A 996 -57.80 40.36 -36.41
CA SER A 996 -56.43 40.42 -36.92
C SER A 996 -55.53 41.14 -35.93
N TRP A 997 -54.43 40.48 -35.55
CA TRP A 997 -53.40 41.04 -34.66
C TRP A 997 -52.92 42.40 -35.17
N THR A 998 -53.38 43.46 -34.50
CA THR A 998 -52.95 44.85 -34.72
C THR A 998 -52.71 45.49 -33.36
N SER A 999 -52.10 46.68 -33.32
CA SER A 999 -51.84 47.40 -32.06
C SER A 999 -53.08 47.77 -31.24
N THR A 1000 -54.30 47.55 -31.78
CA THR A 1000 -55.59 47.84 -31.15
C THR A 1000 -56.60 46.68 -31.15
N ASP A 1001 -56.33 45.58 -31.87
CA ASP A 1001 -57.18 44.38 -31.95
C ASP A 1001 -56.38 43.18 -31.42
N SER A 1002 -56.29 43.13 -30.08
CA SER A 1002 -55.58 42.20 -29.19
C SER A 1002 -55.35 42.91 -27.84
N LEU A 1003 -54.85 42.24 -26.80
CA LEU A 1003 -54.35 42.84 -25.54
C LEU A 1003 -55.32 43.84 -24.87
N TYR A 1004 -56.63 43.62 -24.98
CA TYR A 1004 -57.66 44.47 -24.39
C TYR A 1004 -57.55 44.46 -22.86
N GLY A 1005 -57.51 43.27 -22.26
CA GLY A 1005 -57.41 43.04 -20.82
C GLY A 1005 -56.17 43.67 -20.19
N SER A 1006 -54.98 43.30 -20.68
CA SER A 1006 -53.70 43.78 -20.13
C SER A 1006 -53.48 45.28 -20.29
N ARG A 1007 -53.88 45.90 -21.41
CA ARG A 1007 -53.80 47.37 -21.58
C ARG A 1007 -54.69 48.10 -20.58
N HIS A 1008 -55.93 47.64 -20.38
CA HIS A 1008 -56.83 48.24 -19.40
C HIS A 1008 -56.29 48.07 -17.98
N LEU A 1009 -55.91 46.85 -17.60
CA LEU A 1009 -55.45 46.55 -16.25
C LEU A 1009 -54.15 47.27 -15.90
N ALA A 1010 -53.15 47.29 -16.79
CA ALA A 1010 -51.90 48.02 -16.53
C ALA A 1010 -52.15 49.52 -16.31
N THR A 1011 -53.04 50.12 -17.09
CA THR A 1011 -53.45 51.53 -16.95
C THR A 1011 -54.19 51.76 -15.62
N LYS A 1012 -55.12 50.86 -15.24
CA LYS A 1012 -55.84 50.92 -13.95
C LYS A 1012 -54.86 50.80 -12.78
N MET A 1013 -53.99 49.78 -12.80
CA MET A 1013 -52.99 49.54 -11.75
C MET A 1013 -52.01 50.71 -11.61
N ARG A 1014 -51.60 51.36 -12.70
CA ARG A 1014 -50.71 52.53 -12.66
C ARG A 1014 -51.34 53.73 -11.94
N ASN A 1015 -52.67 53.84 -12.00
CA ASN A 1015 -53.47 54.91 -11.40
C ASN A 1015 -54.08 54.54 -10.04
N THR A 1016 -53.89 53.30 -9.57
CA THR A 1016 -54.46 52.79 -8.32
C THR A 1016 -53.34 52.53 -7.31
N ASN A 1017 -53.49 53.03 -6.09
CA ASN A 1017 -52.54 52.76 -5.01
C ASN A 1017 -52.72 51.34 -4.43
N VAL A 1018 -51.64 50.80 -3.85
CA VAL A 1018 -51.72 49.61 -2.99
C VAL A 1018 -52.58 49.91 -1.76
N GLU A 1019 -53.35 48.93 -1.29
CA GLU A 1019 -54.28 49.13 -0.18
C GLU A 1019 -53.52 49.58 1.10
N GLY A 1020 -53.95 50.71 1.68
CA GLY A 1020 -53.29 51.31 2.84
C GLY A 1020 -51.99 52.07 2.55
N GLN A 1021 -51.57 52.21 1.28
CA GLN A 1021 -50.36 52.93 0.87
C GLN A 1021 -50.71 54.22 0.12
N GLN A 1022 -50.01 55.32 0.40
CA GLN A 1022 -50.24 56.60 -0.29
C GLN A 1022 -49.25 56.85 -1.45
N ASN A 1023 -48.07 56.23 -1.41
CA ASN A 1023 -46.93 56.57 -2.28
C ASN A 1023 -46.45 55.42 -3.19
N ILE A 1024 -47.18 54.30 -3.25
CA ILE A 1024 -46.83 53.12 -4.05
C ILE A 1024 -48.07 52.73 -4.85
N ASN A 1025 -47.98 52.86 -6.17
CA ASN A 1025 -49.06 52.40 -7.06
C ASN A 1025 -48.94 50.88 -7.32
N GLN A 1026 -49.99 50.25 -7.84
CA GLN A 1026 -50.02 48.79 -7.97
C GLN A 1026 -49.04 48.25 -9.03
N ILE A 1027 -48.58 49.08 -9.98
CA ILE A 1027 -47.47 48.73 -10.89
C ILE A 1027 -46.13 48.77 -10.15
N ASP A 1028 -45.85 49.83 -9.39
CA ASP A 1028 -44.58 49.99 -8.63
C ASP A 1028 -44.36 48.84 -7.63
N ALA A 1029 -45.43 48.19 -7.19
CA ALA A 1029 -45.37 47.05 -6.27
C ALA A 1029 -44.92 45.74 -6.94
N ILE A 1030 -44.90 45.64 -8.27
CA ILE A 1030 -44.56 44.40 -9.00
C ILE A 1030 -43.04 44.23 -9.04
N ASP A 1031 -42.50 43.35 -8.19
CA ASP A 1031 -41.07 43.00 -8.22
C ASP A 1031 -40.71 42.21 -9.49
N MET A 1032 -41.66 41.40 -9.99
CA MET A 1032 -41.55 40.61 -11.20
C MET A 1032 -42.93 40.22 -11.73
N PHE A 1033 -43.09 40.30 -13.04
CA PHE A 1033 -44.24 39.81 -13.78
C PHE A 1033 -43.83 38.59 -14.60
N VAL A 1034 -44.40 37.43 -14.26
CA VAL A 1034 -44.16 36.16 -14.97
C VAL A 1034 -45.37 35.83 -15.82
N LEU A 1035 -45.22 35.90 -17.14
CA LEU A 1035 -46.27 35.52 -18.08
C LEU A 1035 -46.05 34.07 -18.52
N LEU A 1036 -47.07 33.23 -18.41
CA LEU A 1036 -47.11 31.86 -18.91
C LEU A 1036 -48.04 31.84 -20.12
N ASP A 1037 -47.51 31.47 -21.27
CA ASP A 1037 -48.26 31.36 -22.52
C ASP A 1037 -47.69 30.24 -23.42
N LEU A 1038 -48.51 29.69 -24.31
CA LEU A 1038 -48.16 28.59 -25.21
C LEU A 1038 -47.42 27.45 -24.48
N ILE A 1039 -48.08 26.85 -23.49
CA ILE A 1039 -47.53 25.76 -22.67
C ILE A 1039 -48.38 24.49 -22.83
N GLY A 1040 -47.72 23.33 -22.95
CA GLY A 1040 -48.38 22.02 -22.77
C GLY A 1040 -48.14 20.99 -23.88
N HIS A 1041 -47.52 21.38 -24.99
CA HIS A 1041 -47.05 20.45 -26.01
C HIS A 1041 -45.73 19.77 -25.58
N LYS A 1042 -45.38 18.63 -26.18
CA LYS A 1042 -44.12 17.91 -25.90
C LYS A 1042 -42.85 18.64 -26.40
N ASP A 1043 -43.00 19.45 -27.45
CA ASP A 1043 -41.88 20.09 -28.18
C ASP A 1043 -41.65 21.56 -27.73
N VAL A 1044 -42.05 21.90 -26.50
CA VAL A 1044 -41.97 23.28 -25.97
C VAL A 1044 -40.51 23.72 -25.77
N GLN A 1045 -40.15 24.88 -26.32
CA GLN A 1045 -38.82 25.47 -26.19
C GLN A 1045 -38.92 26.91 -25.68
N PHE A 1046 -38.66 27.11 -24.39
CA PHE A 1046 -38.61 28.46 -23.83
C PHE A 1046 -37.39 29.23 -24.34
N THR A 1047 -37.57 30.52 -24.63
CA THR A 1047 -36.51 31.47 -24.98
C THR A 1047 -36.53 32.69 -24.06
N ASN A 1048 -35.37 33.16 -23.59
CA ASN A 1048 -35.29 34.35 -22.74
C ASN A 1048 -35.15 35.64 -23.56
N PHE A 1049 -36.25 36.37 -23.71
CA PHE A 1049 -36.26 37.68 -24.37
C PHE A 1049 -35.77 38.84 -23.48
N PHE A 1050 -35.70 38.66 -22.15
CA PHE A 1050 -35.50 39.73 -21.16
C PHE A 1050 -34.27 39.52 -20.26
N ASN A 1051 -33.16 39.07 -20.85
CA ASN A 1051 -31.95 38.68 -20.11
C ASN A 1051 -31.39 39.78 -19.16
N ARG A 1052 -31.59 41.07 -19.46
CA ARG A 1052 -31.12 42.18 -18.59
C ARG A 1052 -31.88 42.29 -17.27
N THR A 1053 -33.17 42.01 -17.24
CA THR A 1053 -34.03 42.17 -16.06
C THR A 1053 -34.22 40.84 -15.31
N THR A 1054 -34.38 39.73 -16.03
CA THR A 1054 -34.76 38.44 -15.43
C THR A 1054 -33.79 37.28 -15.76
N GLY A 1055 -32.66 37.54 -16.42
CA GLY A 1055 -31.66 36.53 -16.80
C GLY A 1055 -31.20 35.59 -15.68
N LYS A 1056 -31.01 36.10 -14.46
CA LYS A 1056 -30.63 35.26 -13.29
C LYS A 1056 -31.73 34.25 -12.90
N TYR A 1057 -33.00 34.62 -13.05
CA TYR A 1057 -34.15 33.77 -12.73
C TYR A 1057 -34.42 32.76 -13.84
N TYR A 1058 -34.27 33.17 -15.11
CA TYR A 1058 -34.32 32.25 -16.24
C TYR A 1058 -33.21 31.18 -16.16
N ASN A 1059 -31.98 31.59 -15.82
CA ASN A 1059 -30.90 30.65 -15.57
C ASN A 1059 -31.17 29.76 -14.34
N ARG A 1060 -31.88 30.26 -13.31
CA ARG A 1060 -32.33 29.43 -12.19
C ARG A 1060 -33.35 28.38 -12.65
N LEU A 1061 -34.38 28.75 -13.42
CA LEU A 1061 -35.35 27.80 -14.00
C LEU A 1061 -34.69 26.77 -14.95
N ARG A 1062 -33.68 27.18 -15.72
CA ARG A 1062 -32.85 26.27 -16.52
C ARG A 1062 -32.07 25.27 -15.65
N ASN A 1063 -31.48 25.75 -14.55
CA ASN A 1063 -30.77 24.90 -13.59
C ASN A 1063 -31.72 24.00 -12.76
N ILE A 1064 -32.99 24.42 -12.61
CA ILE A 1064 -34.12 23.61 -12.13
C ILE A 1064 -34.78 22.83 -13.32
N GLY A 1065 -34.02 22.55 -14.38
CA GLY A 1065 -34.29 21.43 -15.30
C GLY A 1065 -35.25 21.66 -16.47
N CYS A 1066 -35.57 22.90 -16.87
CA CYS A 1066 -36.65 23.14 -17.85
C CYS A 1066 -36.26 23.61 -19.28
N ILE A 1067 -34.99 23.89 -19.60
CA ILE A 1067 -34.70 24.76 -20.77
C ILE A 1067 -33.48 24.33 -21.61
N SER A 1068 -33.70 24.08 -22.92
CA SER A 1068 -32.68 23.82 -23.94
C SER A 1068 -31.97 25.09 -24.45
N SER A 1069 -30.81 24.92 -25.08
CA SER A 1069 -29.83 25.98 -25.29
C SER A 1069 -30.07 26.87 -26.52
N VAL A 1070 -31.06 27.76 -26.47
CA VAL A 1070 -31.21 28.85 -27.46
C VAL A 1070 -31.41 30.20 -26.75
N ILE A 1071 -30.53 31.15 -27.05
CA ILE A 1071 -30.72 32.57 -26.73
C ILE A 1071 -30.94 33.26 -28.07
N GLN A 1072 -32.13 33.83 -28.28
CA GLN A 1072 -32.43 34.70 -29.42
C GLN A 1072 -32.87 36.08 -28.92
N ASN A 1073 -32.35 37.13 -29.55
CA ASN A 1073 -32.85 38.49 -29.36
C ASN A 1073 -34.09 38.65 -30.24
N GLY A 1074 -35.27 38.59 -29.63
CA GLY A 1074 -36.56 38.86 -30.26
C GLY A 1074 -37.47 39.64 -29.31
N VAL A 1075 -38.55 40.22 -29.84
CA VAL A 1075 -39.60 40.86 -29.05
C VAL A 1075 -40.93 40.28 -29.50
N THR A 1076 -41.50 39.39 -28.69
CA THR A 1076 -42.88 38.91 -28.87
C THR A 1076 -43.83 39.97 -28.31
N GLN A 1077 -44.81 40.40 -29.10
CA GLN A 1077 -45.88 41.28 -28.60
C GLN A 1077 -46.96 40.43 -27.92
N ASP A 1078 -47.29 40.76 -26.67
CA ASP A 1078 -48.06 39.90 -25.78
C ASP A 1078 -48.56 40.69 -24.54
N ASP A 1079 -49.31 40.05 -23.65
CA ASP A 1079 -49.95 40.63 -22.45
C ASP A 1079 -48.97 41.27 -21.45
N HIS A 1080 -47.68 40.96 -21.52
CA HIS A 1080 -46.65 41.61 -20.71
C HIS A 1080 -46.27 43.01 -21.21
N ILE A 1081 -46.54 43.35 -22.48
CA ILE A 1081 -46.10 44.61 -23.11
C ILE A 1081 -46.66 45.85 -22.38
N PRO A 1082 -47.95 45.93 -22.01
CA PRO A 1082 -48.47 47.08 -21.25
C PRO A 1082 -47.80 47.30 -19.90
N PHE A 1083 -47.31 46.23 -19.26
CA PHE A 1083 -46.56 46.29 -18.00
C PHE A 1083 -45.08 46.65 -18.24
N LEU A 1084 -44.46 46.09 -19.28
CA LEU A 1084 -43.09 46.43 -19.71
C LEU A 1084 -42.96 47.92 -20.07
N ASN A 1085 -44.01 48.51 -20.65
CA ASN A 1085 -44.07 49.96 -20.94
C ASN A 1085 -44.06 50.86 -19.69
N TYR A 1086 -44.26 50.28 -18.49
CA TYR A 1086 -44.11 50.94 -17.20
C TYR A 1086 -42.88 50.40 -16.43
N ASP A 1087 -41.86 49.90 -17.14
CA ASP A 1087 -40.58 49.41 -16.61
C ASP A 1087 -40.68 48.17 -15.66
N VAL A 1088 -41.80 47.43 -15.69
CA VAL A 1088 -41.97 46.22 -14.88
C VAL A 1088 -41.00 45.10 -15.33
N PRO A 1089 -40.27 44.42 -14.43
CA PRO A 1089 -39.39 43.31 -14.79
C PRO A 1089 -40.17 42.08 -15.29
N ILE A 1090 -40.07 41.77 -16.59
CA ILE A 1090 -40.78 40.65 -17.23
C ILE A 1090 -39.94 39.36 -17.28
N LEU A 1091 -40.56 38.23 -16.91
CA LEU A 1091 -40.11 36.87 -17.23
C LEU A 1091 -41.20 36.20 -18.08
N HIS A 1092 -40.98 36.12 -19.40
CA HIS A 1092 -41.96 35.53 -20.31
C HIS A 1092 -41.61 34.06 -20.59
N LEU A 1093 -42.50 33.14 -20.21
CA LEU A 1093 -42.37 31.70 -20.41
C LEU A 1093 -43.30 31.29 -21.55
N ILE A 1094 -42.83 31.50 -22.78
CA ILE A 1094 -43.51 31.15 -24.04
C ILE A 1094 -42.63 30.22 -24.90
N SER A 1095 -43.24 29.23 -25.55
CA SER A 1095 -42.54 28.38 -26.52
C SER A 1095 -42.20 29.16 -27.79
N VAL A 1096 -40.95 29.12 -28.25
CA VAL A 1096 -40.55 29.65 -29.57
C VAL A 1096 -39.55 28.68 -30.24
N PRO A 1097 -39.80 28.19 -31.47
CA PRO A 1097 -40.98 28.45 -32.31
C PRO A 1097 -42.27 27.88 -31.73
N PHE A 1098 -43.41 28.35 -32.23
CA PHE A 1098 -44.74 27.85 -31.84
C PHE A 1098 -44.94 26.42 -32.40
N PRO A 1099 -45.29 25.43 -31.56
CA PRO A 1099 -45.83 24.15 -31.99
C PRO A 1099 -46.88 24.26 -33.09
N PRO A 1100 -46.89 23.33 -34.07
CA PRO A 1100 -47.65 23.50 -35.30
C PRO A 1100 -49.17 23.47 -35.13
N THR A 1101 -49.68 22.97 -33.99
CA THR A 1101 -51.10 22.74 -33.70
C THR A 1101 -51.79 23.92 -33.00
N TRP A 1102 -51.06 24.84 -32.39
CA TRP A 1102 -51.66 25.99 -31.66
C TRP A 1102 -52.23 27.04 -32.62
N HIS A 1103 -53.27 27.73 -32.17
CA HIS A 1103 -54.10 28.63 -33.00
C HIS A 1103 -54.68 27.96 -34.28
N ARG A 1104 -54.96 26.64 -34.24
CA ARG A 1104 -55.60 25.88 -35.31
C ARG A 1104 -56.78 25.05 -34.79
N ALA A 1105 -57.61 24.51 -35.68
CA ALA A 1105 -58.77 23.70 -35.30
C ALA A 1105 -58.40 22.38 -34.59
N ASP A 1106 -57.16 21.91 -34.72
CA ASP A 1106 -56.60 20.78 -33.99
C ASP A 1106 -55.99 21.14 -32.62
N ASP A 1107 -56.13 22.39 -32.16
CA ASP A 1107 -55.86 22.76 -30.77
C ASP A 1107 -56.93 22.17 -29.84
N ASN A 1108 -56.56 21.08 -29.15
CA ASN A 1108 -57.40 20.33 -28.21
C ASN A 1108 -56.56 19.38 -27.33
N GLU A 1109 -57.22 18.78 -26.33
CA GLU A 1109 -56.59 17.92 -25.30
C GLU A 1109 -55.70 16.79 -25.85
N ALA A 1110 -55.97 16.27 -27.05
CA ALA A 1110 -55.21 15.16 -27.62
C ALA A 1110 -53.76 15.53 -27.99
N ASN A 1111 -53.46 16.83 -28.13
CA ASN A 1111 -52.12 17.33 -28.44
C ASN A 1111 -51.33 17.75 -27.18
N LEU A 1112 -51.86 17.50 -25.97
CA LEU A 1112 -51.18 17.80 -24.71
C LEU A 1112 -50.26 16.67 -24.24
N ASP A 1113 -49.06 17.05 -23.80
CA ASP A 1113 -48.09 16.16 -23.18
C ASP A 1113 -48.11 16.33 -21.64
N PHE A 1114 -48.90 15.48 -20.98
CA PHE A 1114 -49.04 15.50 -19.52
C PHE A 1114 -47.71 15.33 -18.74
N PRO A 1115 -46.70 14.57 -19.20
CA PRO A 1115 -45.36 14.57 -18.59
C PRO A 1115 -44.71 15.96 -18.60
N SER A 1116 -44.67 16.65 -19.74
CA SER A 1116 -44.11 18.01 -19.87
C SER A 1116 -44.90 19.03 -19.04
N ILE A 1117 -46.23 18.95 -19.08
CA ILE A 1117 -47.10 19.77 -18.22
C ILE A 1117 -46.75 19.55 -16.75
N THR A 1118 -46.67 18.29 -16.29
CA THR A 1118 -46.34 17.94 -14.91
C THR A 1118 -44.98 18.50 -14.48
N HIS A 1119 -43.98 18.43 -15.36
CA HIS A 1119 -42.63 18.96 -15.12
C HIS A 1119 -42.64 20.49 -14.94
N ILE A 1120 -43.22 21.22 -15.89
CA ILE A 1120 -43.32 22.69 -15.85
C ILE A 1120 -44.15 23.15 -14.64
N ARG A 1121 -45.27 22.48 -14.37
CA ARG A 1121 -46.17 22.69 -13.22
C ARG A 1121 -45.43 22.57 -11.89
N ASN A 1122 -44.59 21.54 -11.74
CA ASN A 1122 -43.75 21.36 -10.55
C ASN A 1122 -42.67 22.45 -10.45
N ILE A 1123 -41.99 22.77 -11.55
CA ILE A 1123 -40.93 23.79 -11.58
C ILE A 1123 -41.47 25.18 -11.21
N MET A 1124 -42.69 25.52 -11.64
CA MET A 1124 -43.34 26.77 -11.23
C MET A 1124 -43.67 26.81 -9.74
N LYS A 1125 -44.04 25.68 -9.11
CA LYS A 1125 -44.19 25.61 -7.64
C LYS A 1125 -42.87 25.84 -6.92
N VAL A 1126 -41.78 25.20 -7.37
CA VAL A 1126 -40.44 25.40 -6.81
C VAL A 1126 -40.02 26.87 -6.92
N PHE A 1127 -40.22 27.47 -8.09
CA PHE A 1127 -39.91 28.87 -8.33
C PHE A 1127 -40.67 29.80 -7.37
N VAL A 1128 -41.97 29.58 -7.15
CA VAL A 1128 -42.79 30.35 -6.21
C VAL A 1128 -42.31 30.17 -4.76
N ILE A 1129 -42.00 28.93 -4.34
CA ILE A 1129 -41.47 28.62 -3.00
C ILE A 1129 -40.13 29.33 -2.76
N GLU A 1130 -39.20 29.27 -3.72
CA GLU A 1130 -37.89 29.92 -3.62
C GLU A 1130 -38.00 31.45 -3.59
N TYR A 1131 -38.81 32.01 -4.49
CA TYR A 1131 -38.95 33.46 -4.66
C TYR A 1131 -39.62 34.13 -3.45
N LEU A 1132 -40.67 33.49 -2.90
CA LEU A 1132 -41.41 34.00 -1.74
C LEU A 1132 -40.80 33.56 -0.40
N HIS A 1133 -39.69 32.81 -0.43
CA HIS A 1133 -39.00 32.28 0.75
C HIS A 1133 -39.91 31.47 1.69
N LEU A 1134 -40.78 30.64 1.10
CA LEU A 1134 -41.72 29.81 1.85
C LEU A 1134 -40.98 28.71 2.62
N LYS A 1135 -41.46 28.38 3.82
CA LYS A 1135 -40.93 27.24 4.58
C LYS A 1135 -41.18 25.95 3.81
N GLN A 1136 -40.12 25.16 3.64
CA GLN A 1136 -40.25 23.78 3.17
C GLN A 1136 -41.01 22.98 4.23
N GLN A 1137 -41.98 22.16 3.79
CA GLN A 1137 -42.42 21.04 4.62
C GLN A 1137 -41.21 20.11 4.79
N THR A 1138 -41.01 19.60 6.01
CA THR A 1138 -39.99 18.57 6.25
C THR A 1138 -40.42 17.27 5.59
N CYS A 1139 -39.81 16.98 4.44
CA CYS A 1139 -39.32 15.63 4.14
C CYS A 1139 -38.28 15.25 5.21
#